data_AF-A0A161ZGX0-F1
#
_entry.id   AF-A0A161ZGX0-F1
#
_cell.length_a   1.000
_cell.length_b   1.000
_cell.length_c   1.000
_cell.angle_alpha   90.00
_cell.angle_beta   90.00
_cell.angle_gamma   90.00
#
_symmetry.space_group_name_H-M   'P 1'
#
loop_
_entity.id
_entity.type
_entity.pdbx_description
1 polymer ?
#
loop_
_entity_poly.entity_id
_entity_poly.type
_entity_poly.pdbx_seq_one_letter_code
_entity_poly.pdbx_strand_id
1 'polypeptide(L)'
;MDMSRLRRRGSRLVAVLLAALLAPVAAVGPPAQASVTTTERVTLTATSTVTIAGRGFGHGIGMSQYGARAAAAAGSTYRQILDFYYPGTTATTQASTELRVLLKSDSDDDLRVVAAPGMVMSDARGVATPIGFSGATVSQWRVLRNANDTGFVLFGLVGSTWRLWSQSASPGFIALSTSPATTVQVVLPDGSRREYRGSVRAVADGAAPGLASVNAVRMEDYLRSVVPAEMPSSWPANALRAQAVAARTYASQNRASRPAGAWHTCDDTACQVYKGVRTLSAAGTVTPHEAAATDAAVSATSGVTLYYGGTPAFTQFSASNGGWTAAGSAPYLVAKRDPWDAQGNPVHAWSVRITAAQLRAAYPVIGTPRSLTVVSRTGPGEWGGRVESVVLAGSTGSTTVTGAAFRTAFGLRSAWWKVTGTSRLEPDTTADGRPDLTARTPGGALMSYEGDRSGGFATTARRIGTGWQVMRLVTDGADLDGDGNGDVLAIDDGGVLWFYPSNRAGGLGARHQVGTGWQVMSFLATPGDMTGDGRADLLAVDRAGTLWLYPGDGAGRVTARRAIGTGWHVMTAVLGAGDMDGDGTADVVARDSAGRLLLYRGRGDGTVRGAVVIGNGWQSMRMLTVHGDWSGDGRPDVLASDGSGALYLYPWNGSAFSARRTIGQGWTVYDRLL
;
A
#
# COMPACT_ATOMS: atom_id res chain seq x y z
N MET A 1 -92.00 -25.62 -11.87
CA MET A 1 -92.64 -24.85 -10.80
C MET A 1 -91.55 -24.12 -10.04
N ASP A 2 -91.78 -22.83 -9.87
CA ASP A 2 -90.93 -21.83 -9.22
C ASP A 2 -90.46 -22.25 -7.82
N MET A 3 -89.22 -21.87 -7.46
CA MET A 3 -88.87 -21.24 -6.17
C MET A 3 -87.35 -21.21 -5.93
N SER A 4 -86.79 -20.03 -6.13
CA SER A 4 -86.11 -19.28 -5.06
C SER A 4 -84.75 -19.76 -4.49
N ARG A 5 -83.82 -18.78 -4.52
CA ARG A 5 -82.80 -18.42 -3.51
C ARG A 5 -81.34 -18.90 -3.67
N LEU A 6 -80.52 -17.89 -3.97
CA LEU A 6 -79.26 -17.50 -3.30
C LEU A 6 -78.12 -18.54 -3.33
N ARG A 7 -76.91 -18.25 -3.80
CA ARG A 7 -76.12 -17.02 -3.59
C ARG A 7 -74.86 -17.05 -4.46
N ARG A 8 -74.59 -15.90 -5.10
CA ARG A 8 -73.32 -15.16 -5.21
C ARG A 8 -72.09 -15.88 -5.80
N ARG A 9 -71.27 -15.27 -6.66
CA ARG A 9 -71.31 -14.04 -7.46
C ARG A 9 -70.05 -14.19 -8.33
N GLY A 10 -70.20 -14.41 -9.62
CA GLY A 10 -69.10 -14.38 -10.58
C GLY A 10 -69.40 -13.30 -11.60
N SER A 11 -68.83 -12.11 -11.43
CA SER A 11 -68.92 -11.07 -12.45
C SER A 11 -67.56 -10.42 -12.59
N ARG A 12 -66.93 -10.80 -13.70
CA ARG A 12 -65.86 -10.07 -14.37
C ARG A 12 -66.29 -8.61 -14.51
N LEU A 13 -65.43 -7.69 -14.10
CA LEU A 13 -65.48 -6.31 -14.56
C LEU A 13 -64.05 -5.88 -14.87
N VAL A 14 -63.89 -5.47 -16.11
CA VAL A 14 -62.74 -4.86 -16.75
C VAL A 14 -62.22 -3.73 -15.86
N ALA A 15 -60.99 -3.85 -15.37
CA ALA A 15 -60.30 -2.80 -14.65
C ALA A 15 -59.42 -2.02 -15.63
N VAL A 16 -59.82 -0.76 -15.82
CA VAL A 16 -59.09 0.30 -16.50
C VAL A 16 -57.70 0.46 -15.90
N LEU A 17 -56.69 0.51 -16.77
CA LEU A 17 -55.32 0.90 -16.46
C LEU A 17 -55.31 2.32 -15.86
N LEU A 18 -55.17 2.42 -14.54
CA LEU A 18 -54.57 3.59 -13.91
C LEU A 18 -53.08 3.28 -13.70
N ALA A 19 -52.25 3.90 -14.53
CA ALA A 19 -50.82 4.00 -14.30
C ALA A 19 -50.58 4.88 -13.05
N ALA A 20 -50.46 4.25 -11.89
CA ALA A 20 -49.83 4.89 -10.74
C ALA A 20 -48.33 4.94 -11.02
N LEU A 21 -47.82 6.15 -11.32
CA LEU A 21 -46.39 6.43 -11.26
C LEU A 21 -45.91 6.20 -9.81
N LEU A 22 -45.46 4.99 -9.53
CA LEU A 22 -44.47 4.75 -8.49
C LEU A 22 -43.13 5.23 -9.04
N ALA A 23 -42.80 6.48 -8.76
CA ALA A 23 -41.44 6.96 -8.92
C ALA A 23 -40.50 5.99 -8.19
N PRO A 24 -39.37 5.58 -8.81
CA PRO A 24 -38.39 4.78 -8.10
C PRO A 24 -37.94 5.60 -6.90
N VAL A 25 -38.21 5.10 -5.69
CA VAL A 25 -37.48 5.55 -4.50
C VAL A 25 -36.03 5.15 -4.78
N ALA A 26 -35.27 6.09 -5.34
CA ALA A 26 -33.82 5.97 -5.40
C ALA A 26 -33.39 5.67 -3.97
N ALA A 27 -32.83 4.48 -3.75
CA ALA A 27 -32.12 4.20 -2.52
C ALA A 27 -31.03 5.26 -2.42
N VAL A 28 -31.28 6.28 -1.60
CA VAL A 28 -30.28 7.28 -1.27
C VAL A 28 -29.22 6.51 -0.51
N GLY A 29 -28.18 6.09 -1.22
CA GLY A 29 -26.96 5.61 -0.59
C GLY A 29 -26.50 6.68 0.42
N PRO A 30 -25.79 6.28 1.49
CA PRO A 30 -25.16 7.27 2.36
C PRO A 30 -24.41 8.29 1.49
N PRO A 31 -24.45 9.60 1.81
CA PRO A 31 -23.78 10.60 1.01
C PRO A 31 -22.34 10.15 0.80
N ALA A 32 -21.91 10.09 -0.47
CA ALA A 32 -20.52 9.84 -0.80
C ALA A 32 -19.68 10.83 0.02
N GLN A 33 -18.80 10.31 0.88
CA GLN A 33 -17.87 11.16 1.60
C GLN A 33 -17.11 11.97 0.56
N ALA A 34 -17.09 13.29 0.71
CA ALA A 34 -16.49 14.18 -0.26
C ALA A 34 -15.00 13.82 -0.40
N SER A 35 -14.59 13.38 -1.59
CA SER A 35 -13.17 13.24 -1.92
C SER A 35 -12.47 14.55 -1.64
N VAL A 36 -11.30 14.49 -1.00
CA VAL A 36 -10.49 15.68 -0.75
C VAL A 36 -9.55 15.86 -1.94
N THR A 37 -9.60 17.05 -2.55
CA THR A 37 -8.63 17.46 -3.56
C THR A 37 -7.37 17.96 -2.84
N THR A 38 -6.42 17.06 -2.60
CA THR A 38 -5.06 17.42 -2.20
C THR A 38 -4.16 17.23 -3.41
N THR A 39 -3.61 18.31 -3.95
CA THR A 39 -2.67 18.22 -5.09
C THR A 39 -1.28 17.95 -4.57
N GLU A 40 -0.88 16.69 -4.60
CA GLU A 40 0.49 16.27 -4.30
C GLU A 40 1.17 15.94 -5.62
N ARG A 41 2.10 16.79 -6.06
CA ARG A 41 2.75 16.68 -7.37
C ARG A 41 4.26 16.59 -7.20
N VAL A 42 4.85 15.62 -7.89
CA VAL A 42 6.30 15.48 -8.01
C VAL A 42 6.71 15.60 -9.48
N THR A 43 7.71 16.43 -9.73
CA THR A 43 8.35 16.59 -11.05
C THR A 43 9.40 15.50 -11.23
N LEU A 44 9.45 14.92 -12.43
CA LEU A 44 10.27 13.77 -12.77
C LEU A 44 11.15 14.08 -13.98
N THR A 45 12.33 13.48 -14.00
CA THR A 45 13.24 13.38 -15.14
C THR A 45 13.32 11.93 -15.60
N ALA A 46 14.03 11.68 -16.71
CA ALA A 46 14.21 10.33 -17.24
C ALA A 46 14.92 9.36 -16.27
N THR A 47 15.64 9.89 -15.28
CA THR A 47 16.44 9.14 -14.31
C THR A 47 15.92 9.25 -12.87
N SER A 48 14.83 10.01 -12.64
CA SER A 48 14.28 10.19 -11.30
C SER A 48 13.93 8.87 -10.62
N THR A 49 14.11 8.84 -9.31
CA THR A 49 13.57 7.81 -8.42
C THR A 49 12.67 8.49 -7.40
N VAL A 50 11.48 7.92 -7.20
CA VAL A 50 10.43 8.45 -6.33
C VAL A 50 10.26 7.50 -5.15
N THR A 51 10.31 8.02 -3.93
CA THR A 51 9.99 7.24 -2.73
C THR A 51 8.50 7.35 -2.43
N ILE A 52 7.85 6.21 -2.21
CA ILE A 52 6.45 6.11 -1.84
C ILE A 52 6.38 5.56 -0.42
N ALA A 53 5.90 6.38 0.51
CA ALA A 53 5.53 5.95 1.85
C ALA A 53 4.06 5.53 1.87
N GLY A 54 3.74 4.42 2.52
CA GLY A 54 2.38 3.91 2.54
C GLY A 54 1.96 3.30 3.87
N ARG A 55 0.64 3.12 4.00
CA ARG A 55 -0.03 2.56 5.17
C ARG A 55 -0.79 1.28 4.81
N GLY A 56 -0.71 0.29 5.67
CA GLY A 56 -1.47 -0.96 5.59
C GLY A 56 -1.15 -1.86 4.39
N PHE A 57 -1.87 -2.96 4.28
CA PHE A 57 -1.69 -3.97 3.23
C PHE A 57 -3.04 -4.56 2.82
N GLY A 58 -3.44 -4.27 1.59
CA GLY A 58 -4.67 -4.71 0.96
C GLY A 58 -5.57 -3.52 0.62
N HIS A 59 -6.85 -3.80 0.42
CA HIS A 59 -7.85 -2.76 0.13
C HIS A 59 -8.29 -2.02 1.40
N GLY A 60 -8.17 -2.62 2.59
CA GLY A 60 -8.52 -2.00 3.87
C GLY A 60 -10.02 -1.90 4.15
N ILE A 61 -10.87 -2.55 3.35
CA ILE A 61 -12.33 -2.57 3.54
C ILE A 61 -12.68 -3.73 4.47
N GLY A 62 -13.55 -3.48 5.45
CA GLY A 62 -13.96 -4.50 6.43
C GLY A 62 -12.83 -4.86 7.39
N MET A 63 -12.69 -6.14 7.73
CA MET A 63 -11.82 -6.58 8.81
C MET A 63 -10.33 -6.46 8.48
N SER A 64 -9.56 -5.79 9.35
CA SER A 64 -8.10 -5.89 9.37
C SER A 64 -7.69 -7.14 10.14
N GLN A 65 -6.88 -8.01 9.53
CA GLN A 65 -6.39 -9.21 10.19
C GLN A 65 -5.46 -8.85 11.35
N TYR A 66 -4.51 -7.92 11.14
CA TYR A 66 -3.65 -7.42 12.22
C TYR A 66 -4.43 -6.66 13.30
N GLY A 67 -5.45 -5.88 12.91
CA GLY A 67 -6.33 -5.23 13.87
C GLY A 67 -7.15 -6.22 14.71
N ALA A 68 -7.70 -7.26 14.09
CA ALA A 68 -8.38 -8.36 14.80
C ALA A 68 -7.45 -9.11 15.76
N ARG A 69 -6.19 -9.36 15.36
CA ARG A 69 -5.16 -9.95 16.23
C ARG A 69 -4.91 -9.08 17.46
N ALA A 70 -4.65 -7.80 17.27
CA ALA A 70 -4.35 -6.87 18.35
C ALA A 70 -5.58 -6.63 19.26
N ALA A 71 -6.78 -6.54 18.69
CA ALA A 71 -8.03 -6.48 19.46
C ALA A 71 -8.23 -7.74 20.32
N ALA A 72 -8.01 -8.92 19.75
CA ALA A 72 -8.09 -10.19 20.49
C ALA A 72 -7.02 -10.29 21.59
N ALA A 73 -5.80 -9.82 21.32
CA ALA A 73 -4.74 -9.74 22.32
C ALA A 73 -5.07 -8.77 23.46
N ALA A 74 -5.82 -7.70 23.16
CA ALA A 74 -6.36 -6.76 24.15
C ALA A 74 -7.63 -7.27 24.87
N GLY A 75 -8.05 -8.52 24.63
CA GLY A 75 -9.16 -9.15 25.33
C GLY A 75 -10.52 -9.10 24.63
N SER A 76 -10.61 -8.51 23.43
CA SER A 76 -11.87 -8.48 22.66
C SER A 76 -12.33 -9.89 22.30
N THR A 77 -13.62 -10.13 22.47
CA THR A 77 -14.28 -11.34 21.96
C THR A 77 -14.38 -11.29 20.44
N TYR A 78 -14.52 -12.46 19.79
CA TYR A 78 -14.68 -12.50 18.33
C TYR A 78 -15.92 -11.73 17.85
N ARG A 79 -17.00 -11.68 18.66
CA ARG A 79 -18.21 -10.91 18.34
C ARG A 79 -17.94 -9.41 18.35
N GLN A 80 -17.27 -8.89 19.39
CA GLN A 80 -16.88 -7.48 19.45
C GLN A 80 -15.97 -7.07 18.28
N ILE A 81 -15.07 -7.96 17.86
CA ILE A 81 -14.22 -7.74 16.68
C ILE A 81 -15.10 -7.63 15.43
N LEU A 82 -16.03 -8.56 15.21
CA LEU A 82 -16.94 -8.54 14.06
C LEU A 82 -17.89 -7.35 14.08
N ASP A 83 -18.45 -6.99 15.23
CA ASP A 83 -19.33 -5.83 15.39
C ASP A 83 -18.58 -4.52 15.09
N PHE A 84 -17.30 -4.47 15.43
CA PHE A 84 -16.45 -3.36 15.03
C PHE A 84 -16.26 -3.33 13.51
N TYR A 85 -15.91 -4.42 12.83
CA TYR A 85 -15.62 -4.35 11.39
C TYR A 85 -16.85 -4.40 10.47
N TYR A 86 -17.97 -4.92 10.95
CA TYR A 86 -19.23 -5.10 10.21
C TYR A 86 -20.45 -4.61 11.03
N PRO A 87 -20.46 -3.33 11.45
CA PRO A 87 -21.50 -2.78 12.30
C PRO A 87 -22.89 -2.90 11.66
N GLY A 88 -23.91 -3.20 12.46
CA GLY A 88 -25.29 -3.33 11.99
C GLY A 88 -25.61 -4.64 11.27
N THR A 89 -24.66 -5.55 11.15
CA THR A 89 -24.95 -6.94 10.74
C THR A 89 -25.52 -7.75 11.91
N THR A 90 -26.27 -8.80 11.60
CA THR A 90 -26.83 -9.73 12.59
C THR A 90 -26.24 -11.12 12.41
N ALA A 91 -25.75 -11.73 13.48
CA ALA A 91 -25.24 -13.10 13.44
C ALA A 91 -26.37 -14.13 13.54
N THR A 92 -26.41 -15.08 12.61
CA THR A 92 -27.36 -16.20 12.59
C THR A 92 -26.60 -17.51 12.41
N THR A 93 -27.05 -18.57 13.09
CA THR A 93 -26.49 -19.92 12.90
C THR A 93 -27.20 -20.62 11.74
N GLN A 94 -26.42 -21.11 10.78
CA GLN A 94 -26.88 -21.81 9.58
C GLN A 94 -26.31 -23.22 9.55
N ALA A 95 -27.06 -24.15 8.96
CA ALA A 95 -26.54 -25.49 8.69
C ALA A 95 -25.40 -25.44 7.67
N SER A 96 -24.42 -26.33 7.81
CA SER A 96 -23.31 -26.44 6.86
C SER A 96 -23.79 -26.92 5.49
N THR A 97 -23.79 -26.01 4.51
CA THR A 97 -24.18 -26.28 3.13
C THR A 97 -22.99 -26.63 2.25
N GLU A 98 -23.26 -27.24 1.09
CA GLU A 98 -22.26 -27.43 0.05
C GLU A 98 -21.80 -26.09 -0.55
N LEU A 99 -20.49 -25.95 -0.69
CA LEU A 99 -19.80 -24.91 -1.46
C LEU A 99 -19.05 -25.57 -2.61
N ARG A 100 -19.10 -24.96 -3.79
CA ARG A 100 -18.45 -25.42 -5.01
C ARG A 100 -17.33 -24.44 -5.36
N VAL A 101 -16.09 -24.92 -5.34
CA VAL A 101 -14.88 -24.12 -5.52
C VAL A 101 -14.22 -24.51 -6.84
N LEU A 102 -14.11 -23.57 -7.77
CA LEU A 102 -13.32 -23.74 -8.98
C LEU A 102 -11.85 -23.89 -8.61
N LEU A 103 -11.22 -24.96 -9.09
CA LEU A 103 -9.81 -25.25 -8.87
C LEU A 103 -8.99 -24.68 -10.03
N LYS A 104 -8.65 -23.40 -9.97
CA LYS A 104 -7.86 -22.74 -11.03
C LYS A 104 -6.44 -23.26 -11.11
N SER A 105 -5.95 -23.95 -10.08
CA SER A 105 -4.67 -24.67 -10.15
C SER A 105 -4.70 -25.85 -11.11
N ASP A 106 -5.88 -26.33 -11.50
CA ASP A 106 -6.09 -27.38 -12.49
C ASP A 106 -6.69 -26.76 -13.75
N SER A 107 -5.84 -26.49 -14.74
CA SER A 107 -6.16 -25.62 -15.88
C SER A 107 -5.88 -26.24 -17.23
N ASP A 108 -5.78 -27.57 -17.32
CA ASP A 108 -5.41 -28.31 -18.53
C ASP A 108 -6.59 -29.06 -19.18
N ASP A 109 -7.82 -28.73 -18.79
CA ASP A 109 -9.08 -29.37 -19.22
C ASP A 109 -9.13 -30.89 -18.94
N ASP A 110 -8.31 -31.38 -18.00
CA ASP A 110 -8.07 -32.80 -17.79
C ASP A 110 -8.09 -33.19 -16.31
N LEU A 111 -9.30 -33.37 -15.77
CA LEU A 111 -9.45 -33.76 -14.37
C LEU A 111 -8.88 -35.17 -14.14
N ARG A 112 -7.75 -35.22 -13.42
CA ARG A 112 -7.11 -36.46 -12.99
C ARG A 112 -7.14 -36.57 -11.47
N VAL A 113 -7.49 -37.75 -10.96
CA VAL A 113 -7.43 -38.05 -9.53
C VAL A 113 -6.71 -39.36 -9.26
N VAL A 114 -6.00 -39.44 -8.14
CA VAL A 114 -5.39 -40.68 -7.68
C VAL A 114 -6.49 -41.66 -7.26
N ALA A 115 -6.37 -42.92 -7.68
CA ALA A 115 -7.31 -43.95 -7.27
C ALA A 115 -7.16 -44.26 -5.77
N ALA A 116 -8.29 -44.42 -5.10
CA ALA A 116 -8.37 -44.77 -3.68
C ALA A 116 -9.37 -45.92 -3.46
N PRO A 117 -9.27 -46.66 -2.34
CA PRO A 117 -10.30 -47.61 -1.96
C PRO A 117 -11.68 -46.95 -1.84
N GLY A 118 -12.72 -47.63 -2.33
CA GLY A 118 -14.10 -47.16 -2.24
C GLY A 118 -14.42 -45.97 -3.15
N MET A 119 -13.65 -45.75 -4.22
CA MET A 119 -13.97 -44.69 -5.19
C MET A 119 -15.33 -44.93 -5.84
N VAL A 120 -16.12 -43.86 -5.92
CA VAL A 120 -17.42 -43.80 -6.56
C VAL A 120 -17.46 -42.63 -7.53
N MET A 121 -18.15 -42.84 -8.64
CA MET A 121 -18.54 -41.79 -9.56
C MET A 121 -20.01 -41.45 -9.32
N SER A 122 -20.32 -40.16 -9.22
CA SER A 122 -21.71 -39.69 -9.23
C SER A 122 -21.94 -38.62 -10.28
N ASP A 123 -23.20 -38.46 -10.67
CA ASP A 123 -23.61 -37.51 -11.70
C ASP A 123 -24.72 -36.57 -11.22
N ALA A 124 -25.27 -35.76 -12.13
CA ALA A 124 -26.32 -34.79 -11.80
C ALA A 124 -27.63 -35.42 -11.28
N ARG A 125 -27.82 -36.74 -11.44
CA ARG A 125 -28.98 -37.48 -10.89
C ARG A 125 -28.75 -37.89 -9.43
N GLY A 126 -27.55 -37.70 -8.90
CA GLY A 126 -27.18 -38.05 -7.52
C GLY A 126 -26.94 -39.55 -7.30
N VAL A 127 -26.86 -40.35 -8.37
CA VAL A 127 -26.56 -41.79 -8.28
C VAL A 127 -25.05 -41.96 -8.08
N ALA A 128 -24.63 -42.60 -6.99
CA ALA A 128 -23.24 -42.94 -6.74
C ALA A 128 -22.95 -44.40 -7.12
N THR A 129 -22.08 -44.60 -8.09
CA THR A 129 -21.71 -45.91 -8.64
C THR A 129 -20.25 -46.21 -8.30
N PRO A 130 -19.95 -47.35 -7.64
CA PRO A 130 -18.57 -47.80 -7.45
C PRO A 130 -17.84 -47.93 -8.78
N ILE A 131 -16.62 -47.40 -8.84
CA ILE A 131 -15.78 -47.44 -10.05
C ILE A 131 -14.60 -48.38 -9.87
N GLY A 132 -14.32 -49.18 -10.89
CA GLY A 132 -13.26 -50.17 -10.88
C GLY A 132 -13.35 -51.12 -12.07
N PHE A 133 -12.32 -51.95 -12.22
CA PHE A 133 -12.28 -53.04 -13.19
C PHE A 133 -12.04 -54.35 -12.43
N SER A 134 -12.87 -55.36 -12.70
CA SER A 134 -12.70 -56.68 -12.08
C SER A 134 -11.29 -57.23 -12.38
N GLY A 135 -10.59 -57.68 -11.33
CA GLY A 135 -9.25 -58.26 -11.43
C GLY A 135 -8.13 -57.30 -11.82
N ALA A 136 -8.36 -55.98 -11.81
CA ALA A 136 -7.35 -54.99 -12.20
C ALA A 136 -7.22 -53.86 -11.17
N THR A 137 -5.98 -53.44 -10.94
CA THR A 137 -5.66 -52.29 -10.08
C THR A 137 -5.66 -51.01 -10.92
N VAL A 138 -6.48 -50.04 -10.51
CA VAL A 138 -6.49 -48.69 -11.08
C VAL A 138 -5.58 -47.80 -10.25
N SER A 139 -4.66 -47.08 -10.88
CA SER A 139 -3.76 -46.13 -10.19
C SER A 139 -4.26 -44.69 -10.23
N GLN A 140 -4.97 -44.30 -11.30
CA GLN A 140 -5.58 -42.99 -11.47
C GLN A 140 -6.90 -43.07 -12.23
N TRP A 141 -7.77 -42.10 -11.99
CA TRP A 141 -8.98 -41.85 -12.77
C TRP A 141 -8.82 -40.55 -13.53
N ARG A 142 -9.39 -40.49 -14.74
CA ARG A 142 -9.32 -39.34 -15.63
C ARG A 142 -10.69 -39.05 -16.22
N VAL A 143 -11.11 -37.79 -16.18
CA VAL A 143 -12.35 -37.33 -16.78
C VAL A 143 -12.02 -36.33 -17.88
N LEU A 144 -12.55 -36.57 -19.07
CA LEU A 144 -12.48 -35.66 -20.20
C LEU A 144 -13.89 -35.28 -20.65
N ARG A 145 -14.02 -34.11 -21.26
CA ARG A 145 -15.24 -33.73 -21.97
C ARG A 145 -15.20 -34.27 -23.39
N ASN A 146 -16.29 -34.85 -23.85
CA ASN A 146 -16.38 -35.35 -25.22
C ASN A 146 -16.42 -34.15 -26.20
N ALA A 147 -15.67 -34.25 -27.31
CA ALA A 147 -15.64 -33.21 -28.34
C ALA A 147 -16.96 -33.11 -29.13
N ASN A 148 -17.71 -34.23 -29.22
CA ASN A 148 -18.84 -34.37 -30.12
C ASN A 148 -20.21 -34.38 -29.43
N ASP A 149 -20.26 -34.27 -28.09
CA ASP A 149 -21.50 -34.15 -27.31
C ASP A 149 -21.33 -33.31 -26.03
N THR A 150 -22.37 -33.21 -25.21
CA THR A 150 -22.36 -32.46 -23.94
C THR A 150 -21.93 -33.31 -22.73
N GLY A 151 -21.50 -34.55 -22.96
CA GLY A 151 -21.17 -35.54 -21.94
C GLY A 151 -19.68 -35.60 -21.58
N PHE A 152 -19.42 -36.40 -20.56
CA PHE A 152 -18.09 -36.65 -20.02
C PHE A 152 -17.75 -38.14 -20.13
N VAL A 153 -16.46 -38.40 -20.34
CA VAL A 153 -15.88 -39.74 -20.49
C VAL A 153 -14.97 -40.00 -19.31
N LEU A 154 -15.15 -41.15 -18.65
CA LEU A 154 -14.35 -41.58 -17.50
C LEU A 154 -13.43 -42.73 -17.90
N PHE A 155 -12.15 -42.58 -17.59
CA PHE A 155 -11.10 -43.58 -17.79
C PHE A 155 -10.45 -43.97 -16.45
N GLY A 156 -10.00 -45.22 -16.35
CA GLY A 156 -9.11 -45.67 -15.29
C GLY A 156 -7.76 -46.14 -15.85
N LEU A 157 -6.66 -45.72 -15.23
CA LEU A 157 -5.31 -46.11 -15.59
C LEU A 157 -4.99 -47.50 -15.00
N VAL A 158 -4.86 -48.51 -15.86
CA VAL A 158 -4.49 -49.88 -15.48
C VAL A 158 -3.13 -50.21 -16.10
N GLY A 159 -2.13 -50.46 -15.24
CA GLY A 159 -0.74 -50.49 -15.68
C GLY A 159 -0.33 -49.12 -16.24
N SER A 160 0.00 -49.05 -17.52
CA SER A 160 0.33 -47.82 -18.25
C SER A 160 -0.75 -47.37 -19.24
N THR A 161 -1.92 -48.03 -19.24
CA THR A 161 -2.96 -47.83 -20.27
C THR A 161 -4.24 -47.25 -19.67
N TRP A 162 -4.71 -46.14 -20.23
CA TRP A 162 -6.03 -45.60 -19.92
C TRP A 162 -7.12 -46.47 -20.54
N ARG A 163 -7.90 -47.14 -19.68
CA ARG A 163 -9.04 -47.97 -20.08
C ARG A 163 -10.33 -47.19 -19.86
N LEU A 164 -11.18 -47.18 -20.89
CA LEU A 164 -12.50 -46.59 -20.82
C LEU A 164 -13.37 -47.32 -19.79
N TRP A 165 -14.01 -46.56 -18.90
CA TRP A 165 -14.98 -47.07 -17.94
C TRP A 165 -16.42 -46.66 -18.30
N SER A 166 -16.65 -45.41 -18.75
CA SER A 166 -17.96 -44.92 -19.22
C SER A 166 -17.84 -43.82 -20.27
N GLN A 167 -18.72 -43.82 -21.29
CA GLN A 167 -18.77 -42.85 -22.41
C GLN A 167 -19.86 -41.78 -22.31
N SER A 168 -20.81 -41.87 -21.36
CA SER A 168 -21.98 -40.96 -21.33
C SER A 168 -22.48 -40.69 -19.93
N ALA A 169 -21.60 -40.24 -19.04
CA ALA A 169 -22.00 -39.87 -17.69
C ALA A 169 -22.53 -38.43 -17.66
N SER A 170 -23.83 -38.26 -17.97
CA SER A 170 -24.69 -37.09 -17.72
C SER A 170 -24.30 -35.73 -18.35
N PRO A 171 -25.26 -34.94 -18.88
CA PRO A 171 -25.01 -33.62 -19.48
C PRO A 171 -24.75 -32.49 -18.46
N GLY A 172 -24.33 -32.81 -17.22
CA GLY A 172 -24.21 -31.85 -16.12
C GLY A 172 -22.80 -31.81 -15.52
N PHE A 173 -22.44 -32.85 -14.78
CA PHE A 173 -21.11 -33.04 -14.23
C PHE A 173 -20.85 -34.53 -13.97
N ILE A 174 -19.57 -34.90 -13.90
CA ILE A 174 -19.11 -36.13 -13.23
C ILE A 174 -18.41 -35.72 -11.93
N ALA A 175 -18.81 -36.31 -10.81
CA ALA A 175 -18.14 -36.16 -9.53
C ALA A 175 -17.40 -37.45 -9.16
N LEU A 176 -16.17 -37.31 -8.70
CA LEU A 176 -15.37 -38.38 -8.12
C LEU A 176 -15.25 -38.17 -6.61
N SER A 177 -15.49 -39.22 -5.83
CA SER A 177 -15.41 -39.23 -4.37
C SER A 177 -15.14 -40.63 -3.84
N THR A 178 -15.02 -40.77 -2.52
CA THR A 178 -14.85 -42.05 -1.83
C THR A 178 -16.09 -42.40 -1.01
N SER A 179 -16.33 -43.70 -0.78
CA SER A 179 -17.36 -44.24 0.11
C SER A 179 -16.72 -45.26 1.08
N PRO A 180 -16.67 -44.98 2.40
CA PRO A 180 -17.14 -43.76 3.06
C PRO A 180 -16.35 -42.51 2.64
N ALA A 181 -17.00 -41.35 2.72
CA ALA A 181 -16.41 -40.08 2.28
C ALA A 181 -15.18 -39.72 3.12
N THR A 182 -14.06 -39.55 2.45
CA THR A 182 -12.79 -39.11 3.03
C THR A 182 -12.26 -37.91 2.23
N THR A 183 -11.29 -38.15 1.36
CA THR A 183 -10.63 -37.13 0.54
C THR A 183 -10.36 -37.66 -0.85
N VAL A 184 -10.21 -36.75 -1.81
CA VAL A 184 -9.81 -37.03 -3.20
C VAL A 184 -8.51 -36.29 -3.48
N GLN A 185 -7.52 -36.98 -4.05
CA GLN A 185 -6.27 -36.35 -4.48
C GLN A 185 -6.34 -36.04 -5.97
N VAL A 186 -6.40 -34.75 -6.32
CA VAL A 186 -6.32 -34.27 -7.70
C VAL A 186 -4.86 -34.20 -8.11
N VAL A 187 -4.54 -34.67 -9.31
CA VAL A 187 -3.22 -34.53 -9.94
C VAL A 187 -3.24 -33.24 -10.73
N LEU A 188 -2.35 -32.31 -10.39
CA LEU A 188 -2.26 -31.00 -11.05
C LEU A 188 -1.35 -31.05 -12.29
N PRO A 189 -1.44 -30.06 -13.20
CA PRO A 189 -0.63 -30.03 -14.44
C PRO A 189 0.89 -30.02 -14.20
N ASP A 190 1.34 -29.52 -13.04
CA ASP A 190 2.75 -29.51 -12.63
C ASP A 190 3.25 -30.86 -12.07
N GLY A 191 2.39 -31.89 -12.07
CA GLY A 191 2.67 -33.23 -11.55
C GLY A 191 2.57 -33.34 -10.02
N SER A 192 2.28 -32.25 -9.30
CA SER A 192 1.95 -32.30 -7.88
C SER A 192 0.55 -32.87 -7.67
N ARG A 193 0.23 -33.24 -6.43
CA ARG A 193 -1.10 -33.71 -6.03
C ARG A 193 -1.64 -32.84 -4.92
N ARG A 194 -2.92 -32.51 -4.98
CA ARG A 194 -3.61 -31.77 -3.93
C ARG A 194 -4.81 -32.54 -3.42
N GLU A 195 -4.87 -32.70 -2.10
CA GLU A 195 -5.89 -33.48 -1.41
C GLU A 195 -7.05 -32.59 -0.98
N TYR A 196 -8.28 -32.96 -1.33
CA TYR A 196 -9.49 -32.20 -1.04
C TYR A 196 -10.51 -33.06 -0.30
N ARG A 197 -11.28 -32.45 0.60
CA ARG A 197 -12.46 -33.07 1.23
C ARG A 197 -13.65 -33.04 0.26
N GLY A 198 -14.60 -33.95 0.46
CA GLY A 198 -15.82 -34.03 -0.35
C GLY A 198 -15.59 -34.70 -1.70
N SER A 199 -16.09 -34.10 -2.78
CA SER A 199 -15.96 -34.62 -4.15
C SER A 199 -15.30 -33.61 -5.08
N VAL A 200 -14.71 -34.09 -6.17
CA VAL A 200 -14.19 -33.24 -7.24
C VAL A 200 -15.00 -33.51 -8.50
N ARG A 201 -15.51 -32.44 -9.09
CA ARG A 201 -16.40 -32.46 -10.24
C ARG A 201 -15.68 -31.99 -11.48
N ALA A 202 -15.80 -32.73 -12.57
CA ALA A 202 -15.61 -32.20 -13.91
C ALA A 202 -16.90 -31.52 -14.34
N VAL A 203 -16.83 -30.24 -14.68
CA VAL A 203 -17.95 -29.46 -15.22
C VAL A 203 -17.57 -28.86 -16.57
N ALA A 204 -18.56 -28.59 -17.41
CA ALA A 204 -18.31 -27.99 -18.71
C ALA A 204 -17.92 -26.52 -18.53
N ASP A 205 -16.87 -26.09 -19.24
CA ASP A 205 -16.46 -24.69 -19.31
C ASP A 205 -16.31 -24.30 -20.79
N GLY A 206 -17.13 -23.38 -21.27
CA GLY A 206 -17.13 -22.98 -22.69
C GLY A 206 -17.42 -24.11 -23.69
N ALA A 207 -16.82 -24.02 -24.88
CA ALA A 207 -16.91 -25.04 -25.93
C ALA A 207 -16.00 -26.24 -25.61
N ALA A 208 -16.41 -27.45 -26.00
CA ALA A 208 -15.55 -28.61 -25.87
C ALA A 208 -14.22 -28.37 -26.63
N PRO A 209 -13.06 -28.80 -26.10
CA PRO A 209 -12.88 -29.71 -24.96
C PRO A 209 -12.95 -29.07 -23.56
N GLY A 210 -13.25 -27.76 -23.47
CA GLY A 210 -13.17 -26.99 -22.22
C GLY A 210 -13.88 -27.64 -21.03
N LEU A 211 -13.12 -27.83 -19.95
CA LEU A 211 -13.50 -28.54 -18.73
C LEU A 211 -12.91 -27.83 -17.53
N ALA A 212 -13.74 -27.58 -16.53
CA ALA A 212 -13.31 -27.04 -15.25
C ALA A 212 -13.37 -28.09 -14.14
N SER A 213 -12.35 -28.12 -13.31
CA SER A 213 -12.31 -28.91 -12.08
C SER A 213 -12.88 -28.13 -10.92
N VAL A 214 -13.89 -28.69 -10.25
CA VAL A 214 -14.62 -28.01 -9.17
C VAL A 214 -14.69 -28.90 -7.94
N ASN A 215 -14.12 -28.47 -6.82
CA ASN A 215 -14.30 -29.17 -5.56
C ASN A 215 -15.65 -28.82 -4.92
N ALA A 216 -16.49 -29.83 -4.68
CA ALA A 216 -17.74 -29.72 -3.94
C ALA A 216 -17.52 -30.23 -2.50
N VAL A 217 -17.62 -29.30 -1.54
CA VAL A 217 -17.20 -29.50 -0.15
C VAL A 217 -18.18 -28.84 0.81
N ARG A 218 -18.29 -29.34 2.05
CA ARG A 218 -19.12 -28.71 3.09
C ARG A 218 -18.45 -27.43 3.58
N MET A 219 -19.25 -26.41 3.91
CA MET A 219 -18.75 -25.10 4.34
C MET A 219 -17.72 -25.17 5.47
N GLU A 220 -17.96 -25.97 6.50
CA GLU A 220 -17.02 -26.09 7.63
C GLU A 220 -15.69 -26.74 7.23
N ASP A 221 -15.72 -27.72 6.31
CA ASP A 221 -14.52 -28.37 5.79
C ASP A 221 -13.73 -27.44 4.86
N TYR A 222 -14.42 -26.62 4.06
CA TYR A 222 -13.81 -25.57 3.27
C TYR A 222 -13.02 -24.58 4.14
N LEU A 223 -13.60 -24.17 5.28
CA LEU A 223 -12.98 -23.20 6.18
C LEU A 223 -11.74 -23.73 6.90
N ARG A 224 -11.60 -25.04 7.08
CA ARG A 224 -10.36 -25.65 7.62
C ARG A 224 -9.15 -25.36 6.74
N SER A 225 -9.36 -25.18 5.44
CA SER A 225 -8.30 -24.81 4.49
C SER A 225 -8.14 -23.29 4.38
N VAL A 226 -9.25 -22.54 4.35
CA VAL A 226 -9.21 -21.08 4.16
C VAL A 226 -8.65 -20.34 5.37
N VAL A 227 -9.14 -20.62 6.58
CA VAL A 227 -8.75 -19.84 7.77
C VAL A 227 -7.23 -19.84 8.02
N PRO A 228 -6.51 -20.98 8.00
CA PRO A 228 -5.06 -20.97 8.16
C PRO A 228 -4.29 -20.41 6.96
N ALA A 229 -4.90 -20.40 5.77
CA ALA A 229 -4.30 -19.77 4.59
C ALA A 229 -4.40 -18.24 4.63
N GLU A 230 -5.44 -17.71 5.28
CA GLU A 230 -5.67 -16.28 5.43
C GLU A 230 -5.02 -15.69 6.69
N MET A 231 -5.00 -16.44 7.80
CA MET A 231 -4.55 -15.96 9.10
C MET A 231 -3.61 -16.98 9.78
N PRO A 232 -2.43 -16.57 10.28
CA PRO A 232 -1.51 -17.49 10.94
C PRO A 232 -2.16 -18.20 12.12
N SER A 233 -2.03 -19.53 12.16
CA SER A 233 -2.67 -20.38 13.18
C SER A 233 -2.16 -20.14 14.60
N SER A 234 -1.02 -19.46 14.76
CA SER A 234 -0.46 -19.06 16.06
C SER A 234 -1.13 -17.81 16.66
N TRP A 235 -2.02 -17.15 15.92
CA TRP A 235 -2.68 -15.93 16.38
C TRP A 235 -3.78 -16.22 17.41
N PRO A 236 -4.19 -15.22 18.22
CA PRO A 236 -5.16 -15.41 19.29
C PRO A 236 -6.46 -16.05 18.82
N ALA A 237 -7.02 -16.97 19.62
CA ALA A 237 -8.20 -17.75 19.26
C ALA A 237 -9.41 -16.89 18.84
N ASN A 238 -9.64 -15.73 19.48
CA ASN A 238 -10.74 -14.85 19.11
C ASN A 238 -10.53 -14.17 17.74
N ALA A 239 -9.29 -13.90 17.32
CA ALA A 239 -8.99 -13.43 15.98
C ALA A 239 -9.27 -14.53 14.94
N LEU A 240 -8.83 -15.77 15.21
CA LEU A 240 -9.13 -16.93 14.36
C LEU A 240 -10.63 -17.19 14.24
N ARG A 241 -11.41 -17.04 15.33
CA ARG A 241 -12.87 -17.16 15.33
C ARG A 241 -13.54 -16.06 14.50
N ALA A 242 -13.06 -14.81 14.62
CA ALA A 242 -13.57 -13.71 13.80
C ALA A 242 -13.28 -13.95 12.31
N GLN A 243 -12.07 -14.42 11.97
CA GLN A 243 -11.70 -14.81 10.61
C GLN A 243 -12.57 -15.96 10.08
N ALA A 244 -12.86 -16.98 10.89
CA ALA A 244 -13.73 -18.09 10.49
C ALA A 244 -15.15 -17.60 10.13
N VAL A 245 -15.74 -16.72 10.94
CA VAL A 245 -17.07 -16.15 10.66
C VAL A 245 -17.06 -15.22 9.46
N ALA A 246 -16.05 -14.35 9.32
CA ALA A 246 -15.91 -13.46 8.17
C ALA A 246 -15.72 -14.26 6.86
N ALA A 247 -14.89 -15.30 6.87
CA ALA A 247 -14.67 -16.17 5.72
C ALA A 247 -15.93 -16.99 5.36
N ARG A 248 -16.63 -17.55 6.37
CA ARG A 248 -17.89 -18.28 6.18
C ARG A 248 -18.95 -17.40 5.54
N THR A 249 -19.07 -16.17 6.04
CA THR A 249 -20.07 -15.22 5.56
C THR A 249 -19.78 -14.79 4.13
N TYR A 250 -18.52 -14.52 3.80
CA TYR A 250 -18.09 -14.20 2.44
C TYR A 250 -18.41 -15.33 1.45
N ALA A 251 -18.05 -16.57 1.80
CA ALA A 251 -18.37 -17.73 0.98
C ALA A 251 -19.89 -17.97 0.84
N SER A 252 -20.66 -17.68 1.89
CA SER A 252 -22.12 -17.76 1.87
C SER A 252 -22.74 -16.70 0.96
N GLN A 253 -22.19 -15.49 0.91
CA GLN A 253 -22.59 -14.43 0.00
C GLN A 253 -22.31 -14.80 -1.47
N ASN A 254 -21.13 -15.36 -1.76
CA ASN A 254 -20.77 -15.88 -3.09
C ASN A 254 -21.73 -16.98 -3.56
N ARG A 255 -22.09 -17.90 -2.65
CA ARG A 255 -23.08 -18.94 -2.94
C ARG A 255 -24.48 -18.36 -3.18
N ALA A 256 -24.90 -17.40 -2.36
CA ALA A 256 -26.22 -16.77 -2.49
C ALA A 256 -26.38 -15.95 -3.78
N SER A 257 -25.29 -15.35 -4.29
CA SER A 257 -25.30 -14.61 -5.55
C SER A 257 -25.29 -15.51 -6.79
N ARG A 258 -24.90 -16.79 -6.66
CA ARG A 258 -24.80 -17.76 -7.76
C ARG A 258 -25.35 -19.15 -7.40
N PRO A 259 -26.61 -19.29 -6.94
CA PRO A 259 -27.10 -20.54 -6.35
C PRO A 259 -27.11 -21.73 -7.32
N ALA A 260 -27.33 -21.46 -8.62
CA ALA A 260 -27.32 -22.46 -9.68
C ALA A 260 -25.97 -22.57 -10.43
N GLY A 261 -24.96 -21.78 -10.05
CA GLY A 261 -23.66 -21.78 -10.74
C GLY A 261 -22.93 -23.12 -10.60
N ALA A 262 -22.20 -23.54 -11.63
CA ALA A 262 -21.36 -24.73 -11.58
C ALA A 262 -20.32 -24.66 -10.44
N TRP A 263 -19.89 -23.44 -10.10
CA TRP A 263 -19.12 -23.10 -8.90
C TRP A 263 -19.62 -21.77 -8.30
N HIS A 264 -19.35 -21.58 -7.01
CA HIS A 264 -19.70 -20.37 -6.25
C HIS A 264 -18.49 -19.45 -6.06
N THR A 265 -17.30 -20.01 -5.90
CA THR A 265 -16.04 -19.30 -5.64
C THR A 265 -14.87 -20.00 -6.33
N CYS A 266 -13.65 -19.52 -6.13
CA CYS A 266 -12.42 -20.04 -6.74
C CYS A 266 -11.27 -20.11 -5.70
N ASP A 267 -10.18 -20.81 -6.02
CA ASP A 267 -9.08 -21.14 -5.11
C ASP A 267 -7.87 -20.18 -5.16
N ASP A 268 -8.06 -18.97 -5.69
CA ASP A 268 -7.01 -17.96 -5.80
C ASP A 268 -7.26 -16.71 -4.92
N THR A 269 -6.35 -15.76 -5.00
CA THR A 269 -6.40 -14.49 -4.25
C THR A 269 -7.47 -13.52 -4.74
N ALA A 270 -8.10 -13.75 -5.89
CA ALA A 270 -9.27 -12.97 -6.33
C ALA A 270 -10.55 -13.43 -5.60
N CYS A 271 -10.53 -14.65 -5.04
CA CYS A 271 -11.60 -15.23 -4.25
C CYS A 271 -11.17 -15.35 -2.76
N GLN A 272 -10.86 -16.56 -2.30
CA GLN A 272 -10.26 -16.83 -0.99
C GLN A 272 -9.24 -17.95 -1.19
N VAL A 273 -8.12 -17.90 -0.47
CA VAL A 273 -7.05 -18.87 -0.67
C VAL A 273 -7.50 -20.24 -0.16
N TYR A 274 -7.80 -21.16 -1.09
CA TYR A 274 -8.25 -22.52 -0.78
C TYR A 274 -7.24 -23.55 -1.29
N LYS A 275 -6.57 -24.25 -0.39
CA LYS A 275 -5.46 -25.17 -0.75
C LYS A 275 -5.79 -26.65 -0.53
N GLY A 276 -7.04 -26.95 -0.17
CA GLY A 276 -7.43 -28.29 0.30
C GLY A 276 -6.76 -28.64 1.63
N VAL A 277 -6.62 -29.95 1.89
CA VAL A 277 -6.06 -30.52 3.12
C VAL A 277 -4.53 -30.45 3.13
N ARG A 278 -3.90 -30.83 2.02
CA ARG A 278 -2.44 -30.88 1.84
C ARG A 278 -2.03 -30.91 0.38
N THR A 279 -0.79 -30.56 0.09
CA THR A 279 -0.16 -30.72 -1.22
C THR A 279 1.01 -31.70 -1.12
N LEU A 280 1.12 -32.59 -2.09
CA LEU A 280 2.24 -33.50 -2.29
C LEU A 280 2.97 -33.05 -3.55
N SER A 281 4.21 -32.59 -3.43
CA SER A 281 5.00 -32.21 -4.60
C SER A 281 5.28 -33.41 -5.50
N ALA A 282 5.68 -33.16 -6.74
CA ALA A 282 6.15 -34.23 -7.65
C ALA A 282 7.32 -35.02 -7.05
N ALA A 283 8.15 -34.37 -6.23
CA ALA A 283 9.26 -34.98 -5.50
C ALA A 283 8.83 -35.73 -4.21
N GLY A 284 7.55 -35.71 -3.85
CA GLY A 284 7.00 -36.43 -2.69
C GLY A 284 6.95 -35.63 -1.38
N THR A 285 7.34 -34.36 -1.36
CA THR A 285 7.23 -33.50 -0.17
C THR A 285 5.77 -33.26 0.18
N VAL A 286 5.38 -33.51 1.44
CA VAL A 286 4.01 -33.29 1.92
C VAL A 286 3.92 -31.99 2.71
N THR A 287 3.07 -31.08 2.28
CA THR A 287 2.79 -29.79 2.94
C THR A 287 1.33 -29.76 3.42
N PRO A 288 1.07 -29.82 4.74
CA PRO A 288 -0.28 -29.69 5.28
C PRO A 288 -0.77 -28.23 5.20
N HIS A 289 -2.08 -28.05 4.99
CA HIS A 289 -2.72 -26.73 4.91
C HIS A 289 -3.77 -26.49 5.99
N GLU A 290 -4.14 -27.52 6.77
CA GLU A 290 -5.04 -27.40 7.93
C GLU A 290 -4.23 -27.30 9.23
N ALA A 291 -4.78 -26.65 10.27
CA ALA A 291 -4.12 -26.49 11.56
C ALA A 291 -5.11 -26.62 12.72
N ALA A 292 -4.70 -27.30 13.81
CA ALA A 292 -5.57 -27.59 14.95
C ALA A 292 -6.19 -26.34 15.59
N ALA A 293 -5.42 -25.25 15.72
CA ALA A 293 -5.92 -24.00 16.31
C ALA A 293 -7.00 -23.32 15.45
N THR A 294 -6.87 -23.34 14.12
CA THR A 294 -7.87 -22.80 13.21
C THR A 294 -9.09 -23.73 13.11
N ASP A 295 -8.89 -25.04 13.13
CA ASP A 295 -9.97 -26.03 13.17
C ASP A 295 -10.84 -25.86 14.43
N ALA A 296 -10.21 -25.63 15.59
CA ALA A 296 -10.90 -25.32 16.82
C ALA A 296 -11.72 -24.02 16.72
N ALA A 297 -11.20 -23.00 16.04
CA ALA A 297 -11.92 -21.74 15.81
C ALA A 297 -13.10 -21.89 14.84
N VAL A 298 -12.94 -22.67 13.78
CA VAL A 298 -14.00 -23.04 12.83
C VAL A 298 -15.11 -23.79 13.56
N SER A 299 -14.76 -24.83 14.33
CA SER A 299 -15.71 -25.62 15.12
C SER A 299 -16.44 -24.78 16.17
N ALA A 300 -15.74 -23.93 16.92
CA ALA A 300 -16.33 -23.05 17.94
C ALA A 300 -17.28 -21.99 17.36
N THR A 301 -17.23 -21.73 16.06
CA THR A 301 -18.09 -20.76 15.36
C THR A 301 -18.95 -21.42 14.29
N SER A 302 -19.15 -22.74 14.39
CA SER A 302 -19.83 -23.52 13.36
C SER A 302 -21.19 -22.91 13.00
N GLY A 303 -21.42 -22.71 11.71
CA GLY A 303 -22.66 -22.15 11.19
C GLY A 303 -22.90 -20.65 11.44
N VAL A 304 -22.09 -19.97 12.26
CA VAL A 304 -22.28 -18.54 12.54
C VAL A 304 -21.94 -17.72 11.30
N THR A 305 -22.95 -17.03 10.75
CA THR A 305 -22.91 -16.24 9.52
C THR A 305 -23.54 -14.87 9.77
N LEU A 306 -22.92 -13.79 9.27
CA LEU A 306 -23.44 -12.43 9.42
C LEU A 306 -24.43 -12.08 8.29
N TYR A 307 -25.52 -11.42 8.62
CA TYR A 307 -26.56 -11.00 7.67
C TYR A 307 -26.78 -9.49 7.75
N TYR A 308 -27.13 -8.90 6.61
CA TYR A 308 -27.62 -7.52 6.53
C TYR A 308 -28.75 -7.46 5.50
N GLY A 309 -29.91 -6.92 5.89
CA GLY A 309 -31.07 -6.85 4.97
C GLY A 309 -31.55 -8.23 4.49
N GLY A 310 -31.42 -9.28 5.33
CA GLY A 310 -31.89 -10.63 5.01
C GLY A 310 -30.97 -11.47 4.11
N THR A 311 -29.86 -10.93 3.63
CA THR A 311 -28.85 -11.66 2.84
C THR A 311 -27.52 -11.79 3.61
N PRO A 312 -26.70 -12.82 3.34
CA PRO A 312 -25.36 -12.92 3.92
C PRO A 312 -24.54 -11.66 3.60
N ALA A 313 -23.93 -11.08 4.63
CA ALA A 313 -23.17 -9.85 4.49
C ALA A 313 -21.90 -10.05 3.65
N PHE A 314 -21.49 -9.03 2.91
CA PHE A 314 -20.25 -9.01 2.16
C PHE A 314 -19.09 -8.65 3.10
N THR A 315 -18.60 -9.65 3.82
CA THR A 315 -17.57 -9.53 4.86
C THR A 315 -16.16 -9.52 4.28
N GLN A 316 -15.82 -8.48 3.53
CA GLN A 316 -14.46 -8.29 3.02
C GLN A 316 -13.45 -8.14 4.17
N PHE A 317 -12.22 -8.57 3.95
CA PHE A 317 -11.12 -8.45 4.91
C PHE A 317 -9.78 -8.33 4.17
N SER A 318 -8.78 -7.75 4.84
CA SER A 318 -7.43 -7.60 4.30
C SER A 318 -6.39 -7.69 5.41
N ALA A 319 -5.12 -7.89 5.06
CA ALA A 319 -4.04 -8.04 6.03
C ALA A 319 -4.00 -6.87 7.02
N SER A 320 -3.96 -5.64 6.52
CA SER A 320 -3.94 -4.44 7.34
C SER A 320 -4.67 -3.29 6.67
N ASN A 321 -5.46 -2.55 7.46
CA ASN A 321 -6.14 -1.34 6.98
C ASN A 321 -5.30 -0.07 7.19
N GLY A 322 -4.12 -0.13 7.81
CA GLY A 322 -3.23 1.01 7.99
C GLY A 322 -3.69 1.99 9.06
N GLY A 323 -4.58 1.58 9.97
CA GLY A 323 -5.13 2.41 11.05
C GLY A 323 -6.48 3.04 10.73
N TRP A 324 -7.03 2.82 9.54
CA TRP A 324 -8.35 3.31 9.13
C TRP A 324 -8.97 2.39 8.08
N THR A 325 -10.19 1.91 8.33
CA THR A 325 -10.93 1.10 7.34
C THR A 325 -11.34 1.97 6.15
N ALA A 326 -11.40 1.38 4.96
CA ALA A 326 -11.95 2.00 3.78
C ALA A 326 -13.46 1.71 3.69
N ALA A 327 -14.21 2.66 3.11
CA ALA A 327 -15.60 2.44 2.77
C ALA A 327 -15.71 1.37 1.67
N GLY A 328 -16.70 0.50 1.78
CA GLY A 328 -17.04 -0.50 0.77
C GLY A 328 -18.37 -0.20 0.08
N SER A 329 -18.82 -1.15 -0.74
CA SER A 329 -20.08 -1.04 -1.48
C SER A 329 -21.35 -1.24 -0.63
N ALA A 330 -21.20 -1.56 0.66
CA ALA A 330 -22.32 -1.86 1.54
C ALA A 330 -22.37 -0.90 2.75
N PRO A 331 -23.58 -0.56 3.28
CA PRO A 331 -23.71 0.45 4.35
C PRO A 331 -22.96 0.15 5.64
N TYR A 332 -22.70 -1.12 5.94
CA TYR A 332 -21.92 -1.56 7.12
C TYR A 332 -20.41 -1.57 6.88
N LEU A 333 -19.95 -1.47 5.63
CA LEU A 333 -18.53 -1.34 5.29
C LEU A 333 -18.13 0.14 5.33
N VAL A 334 -18.04 0.67 6.55
CA VAL A 334 -17.79 2.10 6.80
C VAL A 334 -16.31 2.42 6.96
N ALA A 335 -15.90 3.60 6.51
CA ALA A 335 -14.56 4.13 6.80
C ALA A 335 -14.49 4.68 8.22
N LYS A 336 -13.62 4.12 9.07
CA LYS A 336 -13.41 4.58 10.44
C LYS A 336 -12.03 4.22 10.98
N ARG A 337 -11.59 4.95 11.99
CA ARG A 337 -10.31 4.70 12.68
C ARG A 337 -10.30 3.31 13.31
N ASP A 338 -9.21 2.58 13.10
CA ASP A 338 -8.91 1.30 13.72
C ASP A 338 -7.80 1.49 14.77
N PRO A 339 -8.11 1.45 16.07
CA PRO A 339 -7.11 1.66 17.13
C PRO A 339 -6.15 0.49 17.33
N TRP A 340 -6.39 -0.66 16.70
CA TRP A 340 -5.63 -1.90 16.91
C TRP A 340 -4.65 -2.19 15.78
N ASP A 341 -4.95 -1.78 14.55
CA ASP A 341 -4.16 -2.16 13.36
C ASP A 341 -2.66 -1.84 13.46
N ALA A 342 -2.26 -0.75 14.14
CA ALA A 342 -0.83 -0.38 14.27
C ALA A 342 -0.05 -1.26 15.27
N GLN A 343 -0.72 -1.99 16.16
CA GLN A 343 -0.09 -2.66 17.29
C GLN A 343 0.58 -3.98 16.87
N GLY A 344 1.92 -3.99 16.81
CA GLY A 344 2.69 -5.19 16.44
C GLY A 344 2.48 -5.64 14.98
N ASN A 345 2.11 -4.69 14.11
CA ASN A 345 1.85 -4.91 12.69
C ASN A 345 3.02 -4.36 11.84
N PRO A 346 3.89 -5.24 11.30
CA PRO A 346 5.06 -4.83 10.52
C PRO A 346 4.71 -4.27 9.14
N VAL A 347 3.46 -4.38 8.70
CA VAL A 347 2.98 -3.84 7.42
C VAL A 347 2.03 -2.65 7.61
N HIS A 348 1.92 -2.12 8.83
CA HIS A 348 1.16 -0.91 9.13
C HIS A 348 1.72 0.30 8.38
N ALA A 349 3.04 0.42 8.32
CA ALA A 349 3.76 1.43 7.54
C ALA A 349 4.79 0.74 6.64
N TRP A 350 5.04 1.28 5.47
CA TRP A 350 6.02 0.75 4.51
C TRP A 350 6.53 1.86 3.59
N SER A 351 7.67 1.61 2.95
CA SER A 351 8.22 2.48 1.92
C SER A 351 8.75 1.66 0.75
N VAL A 352 8.64 2.19 -0.46
CA VAL A 352 9.19 1.60 -1.68
C VAL A 352 9.67 2.68 -2.64
N ARG A 353 10.69 2.38 -3.44
CA ARG A 353 11.21 3.28 -4.47
C ARG A 353 10.73 2.84 -5.86
N ILE A 354 10.27 3.80 -6.66
CA ILE A 354 9.86 3.61 -8.05
C ILE A 354 10.70 4.51 -8.95
N THR A 355 11.33 3.94 -9.96
CA THR A 355 12.13 4.68 -10.93
C THR A 355 11.28 5.22 -12.09
N ALA A 356 11.74 6.29 -12.73
CA ALA A 356 11.16 6.80 -13.97
C ALA A 356 11.15 5.73 -15.09
N ALA A 357 12.15 4.84 -15.10
CA ALA A 357 12.17 3.71 -16.02
C ALA A 357 11.01 2.73 -15.78
N GLN A 358 10.69 2.42 -14.51
CA GLN A 358 9.54 1.60 -14.16
C GLN A 358 8.21 2.30 -14.50
N LEU A 359 8.10 3.60 -14.25
CA LEU A 359 6.92 4.39 -14.64
C LEU A 359 6.68 4.35 -16.15
N ARG A 360 7.74 4.54 -16.94
CA ARG A 360 7.69 4.47 -18.41
C ARG A 360 7.32 3.06 -18.90
N ALA A 361 7.85 2.01 -18.26
CA ALA A 361 7.55 0.64 -18.63
C ALA A 361 6.09 0.27 -18.34
N ALA A 362 5.55 0.69 -17.19
CA ALA A 362 4.15 0.44 -16.82
C ALA A 362 3.16 1.28 -17.65
N TYR A 363 3.57 2.50 -18.05
CA TYR A 363 2.71 3.45 -18.76
C TYR A 363 3.41 4.05 -19.98
N PRO A 364 3.65 3.26 -21.05
CA PRO A 364 4.44 3.71 -22.21
C PRO A 364 3.83 4.92 -22.94
N VAL A 365 2.53 5.15 -22.81
CA VAL A 365 1.80 6.26 -23.44
C VAL A 365 2.34 7.65 -23.04
N ILE A 366 2.94 7.78 -21.85
CA ILE A 366 3.44 9.07 -21.36
C ILE A 366 4.82 9.42 -21.94
N GLY A 367 5.55 8.47 -22.50
CA GLY A 367 6.93 8.67 -22.95
C GLY A 367 7.87 8.84 -21.76
N THR A 368 8.77 9.83 -21.81
CA THR A 368 9.66 10.14 -20.68
C THR A 368 8.84 10.78 -19.55
N PRO A 369 8.81 10.20 -18.33
CA PRO A 369 8.04 10.77 -17.22
C PRO A 369 8.48 12.20 -16.89
N ARG A 370 7.51 13.08 -16.64
CA ARG A 370 7.69 14.48 -16.28
C ARG A 370 7.02 14.86 -14.97
N SER A 371 5.89 14.24 -14.64
CA SER A 371 5.28 14.41 -13.31
C SER A 371 4.38 13.27 -12.91
N LEU A 372 4.29 13.06 -11.59
CA LEU A 372 3.28 12.25 -10.93
C LEU A 372 2.48 13.16 -10.01
N THR A 373 1.15 13.19 -10.17
CA THR A 373 0.26 14.03 -9.37
C THR A 373 -0.85 13.19 -8.76
N VAL A 374 -0.95 13.13 -7.44
CA VAL A 374 -2.15 12.63 -6.77
C VAL A 374 -3.20 13.74 -6.83
N VAL A 375 -4.37 13.42 -7.40
CA VAL A 375 -5.42 14.40 -7.69
C VAL A 375 -6.57 14.33 -6.71
N SER A 376 -6.91 13.12 -6.23
CA SER A 376 -7.99 12.94 -5.27
C SER A 376 -7.73 11.77 -4.34
N ARG A 377 -8.30 11.89 -3.13
CA ARG A 377 -8.21 10.89 -2.07
C ARG A 377 -9.55 10.71 -1.37
N THR A 378 -9.69 9.56 -0.70
CA THR A 378 -10.95 9.16 -0.04
C THR A 378 -11.37 10.07 1.11
N GLY A 379 -10.45 10.83 1.71
CA GLY A 379 -10.67 11.75 2.84
C GLY A 379 -10.18 11.19 4.19
N PRO A 380 -10.80 10.13 4.76
CA PRO A 380 -10.45 9.65 6.09
C PRO A 380 -9.05 9.05 6.21
N GLY A 381 -8.33 9.44 7.26
CA GLY A 381 -6.98 8.98 7.59
C GLY A 381 -5.88 10.00 7.28
N GLU A 382 -4.66 9.73 7.74
CA GLU A 382 -3.45 10.46 7.35
C GLU A 382 -3.37 10.70 5.84
N TRP A 383 -2.79 11.85 5.48
CA TRP A 383 -2.60 12.31 4.10
C TRP A 383 -3.90 12.51 3.30
N GLY A 384 -5.06 12.57 3.97
CA GLY A 384 -6.36 12.60 3.27
C GLY A 384 -6.83 11.21 2.81
N GLY A 385 -6.24 10.13 3.35
CA GLY A 385 -6.67 8.77 3.09
C GLY A 385 -6.08 8.13 1.83
N ARG A 386 -6.80 7.15 1.28
CA ARG A 386 -6.36 6.36 0.12
C ARG A 386 -6.39 7.20 -1.14
N VAL A 387 -5.40 6.99 -1.99
CA VAL A 387 -5.34 7.58 -3.33
C VAL A 387 -6.47 7.01 -4.17
N GLU A 388 -7.30 7.89 -4.71
CA GLU A 388 -8.36 7.53 -5.66
C GLU A 388 -7.86 7.71 -7.09
N SER A 389 -7.18 8.81 -7.39
CA SER A 389 -6.74 9.18 -8.73
C SER A 389 -5.32 9.75 -8.75
N VAL A 390 -4.53 9.32 -9.73
CA VAL A 390 -3.17 9.77 -10.02
C VAL A 390 -3.07 10.15 -11.49
N VAL A 391 -2.53 11.32 -11.78
CA VAL A 391 -2.17 11.76 -13.13
C VAL A 391 -0.67 11.56 -13.32
N LEU A 392 -0.30 10.81 -14.36
CA LEU A 392 1.07 10.64 -14.83
C LEU A 392 1.22 11.39 -16.15
N ALA A 393 2.11 12.37 -16.19
CA ALA A 393 2.41 13.14 -17.40
C ALA A 393 3.85 12.92 -17.81
N GLY A 394 4.10 12.91 -19.12
CA GLY A 394 5.42 12.74 -19.70
C GLY A 394 5.58 13.50 -21.02
N SER A 395 6.63 13.16 -21.76
CA SER A 395 7.02 13.88 -22.98
C SER A 395 6.06 13.74 -24.15
N THR A 396 5.30 12.65 -24.23
CA THR A 396 4.40 12.36 -25.37
C THR A 396 2.93 12.41 -25.01
N GLY A 397 2.58 12.48 -23.72
CA GLY A 397 1.20 12.50 -23.29
C GLY A 397 1.04 12.43 -21.77
N SER A 398 -0.21 12.26 -21.34
CA SER A 398 -0.56 12.02 -19.94
C SER A 398 -1.62 10.93 -19.83
N THR A 399 -1.68 10.27 -18.68
CA THR A 399 -2.71 9.28 -18.35
C THR A 399 -3.16 9.46 -16.91
N THR A 400 -4.44 9.18 -16.66
CA THR A 400 -5.01 9.17 -15.31
C THR A 400 -5.30 7.73 -14.91
N VAL A 401 -4.82 7.32 -13.75
CA VAL A 401 -4.99 5.96 -13.22
C VAL A 401 -5.52 6.00 -11.80
N THR A 402 -6.27 4.97 -11.42
CA THR A 402 -6.75 4.88 -10.03
C THR A 402 -5.61 4.50 -9.09
N GLY A 403 -5.71 4.86 -7.81
CA GLY A 403 -4.72 4.43 -6.81
C GLY A 403 -4.60 2.90 -6.69
N ALA A 404 -5.70 2.16 -6.95
CA ALA A 404 -5.69 0.70 -7.00
C ALA A 404 -4.96 0.16 -8.24
N ALA A 405 -5.14 0.78 -9.41
CA ALA A 405 -4.41 0.41 -10.62
C ALA A 405 -2.90 0.70 -10.47
N PHE A 406 -2.57 1.86 -9.89
CA PHE A 406 -1.18 2.22 -9.58
C PHE A 406 -0.55 1.23 -8.58
N ARG A 407 -1.28 0.87 -7.52
CA ARG A 407 -0.87 -0.17 -6.56
C ARG A 407 -0.50 -1.47 -7.26
N THR A 408 -1.38 -1.96 -8.14
CA THR A 408 -1.17 -3.21 -8.87
C THR A 408 0.02 -3.12 -9.83
N ALA A 409 0.18 -1.99 -10.55
CA ALA A 409 1.27 -1.79 -11.50
C ALA A 409 2.66 -1.87 -10.85
N PHE A 410 2.81 -1.41 -9.61
CA PHE A 410 4.10 -1.35 -8.91
C PHE A 410 4.22 -2.30 -7.72
N GLY A 411 3.26 -3.21 -7.52
CA GLY A 411 3.27 -4.14 -6.40
C GLY A 411 3.23 -3.46 -5.03
N LEU A 412 2.59 -2.28 -4.92
CA LEU A 412 2.44 -1.60 -3.65
C LEU A 412 1.55 -2.41 -2.70
N ARG A 413 1.76 -2.28 -1.38
CA ARG A 413 0.95 -3.03 -0.41
C ARG A 413 -0.49 -2.53 -0.34
N SER A 414 -0.73 -1.23 -0.54
CA SER A 414 -2.08 -0.65 -0.50
C SER A 414 -2.18 0.55 -1.45
N ALA A 415 -3.40 1.08 -1.64
CA ALA A 415 -3.63 2.36 -2.29
C ALA A 415 -3.51 3.55 -1.32
N TRP A 416 -3.14 3.32 -0.05
CA TRP A 416 -2.94 4.36 0.93
C TRP A 416 -1.46 4.72 1.02
N TRP A 417 -1.08 5.72 0.24
CA TRP A 417 0.30 6.16 0.16
C TRP A 417 0.40 7.65 -0.15
N LYS A 418 1.56 8.22 0.14
CA LYS A 418 2.04 9.51 -0.36
C LYS A 418 3.37 9.30 -1.06
N VAL A 419 3.63 10.09 -2.06
CA VAL A 419 4.98 10.37 -2.52
C VAL A 419 5.65 11.21 -1.44
N THR A 420 6.55 10.58 -0.71
CA THR A 420 7.58 11.35 -0.03
C THR A 420 8.49 11.82 -1.13
N GLY A 421 8.49 13.13 -1.40
CA GLY A 421 9.53 13.76 -2.18
C GLY A 421 10.86 13.14 -1.79
N THR A 422 11.72 12.91 -2.78
CA THR A 422 13.14 12.61 -2.56
C THR A 422 13.60 13.31 -1.28
N SER A 423 14.33 12.61 -0.42
CA SER A 423 15.02 13.06 0.81
C SER A 423 15.97 14.25 0.56
N ARG A 424 15.50 15.23 -0.18
CA ARG A 424 16.22 16.23 -0.94
C ARG A 424 15.85 17.54 -0.29
N LEU A 425 16.85 18.23 0.26
CA LEU A 425 16.70 19.66 0.43
C LEU A 425 16.43 20.22 -0.97
N GLU A 426 15.22 20.65 -1.25
CA GLU A 426 15.02 21.66 -2.29
C GLU A 426 14.34 22.83 -1.59
N PRO A 427 15.13 23.77 -1.05
CA PRO A 427 14.59 25.07 -0.67
C PRO A 427 13.95 25.63 -1.94
N ASP A 428 12.62 25.61 -2.04
CA ASP A 428 11.84 26.08 -3.18
C ASP A 428 10.80 27.05 -2.64
N THR A 429 11.21 28.31 -2.49
CA THR A 429 10.37 29.34 -1.87
C THR A 429 9.26 29.80 -2.82
N THR A 430 9.43 29.59 -4.12
CA THR A 430 8.46 29.90 -5.18
C THR A 430 7.49 28.78 -5.48
N ALA A 431 7.72 27.57 -4.98
CA ALA A 431 6.95 26.36 -5.27
C ALA A 431 6.87 26.03 -6.78
N ASP A 432 7.87 26.46 -7.56
CA ASP A 432 7.94 26.20 -9.01
C ASP A 432 8.61 24.87 -9.34
N GLY A 433 9.05 24.17 -8.31
CA GLY A 433 9.77 22.92 -8.36
C GLY A 433 11.18 23.13 -8.87
N ARG A 434 11.88 24.21 -8.52
CA ARG A 434 13.33 24.44 -8.72
C ARG A 434 13.93 24.89 -7.37
N PRO A 435 15.22 24.62 -7.13
CA PRO A 435 15.85 25.09 -5.90
C PRO A 435 16.14 26.61 -5.97
N ASP A 436 15.90 27.30 -4.87
CA ASP A 436 16.06 28.74 -4.65
C ASP A 436 17.17 29.03 -3.64
N LEU A 437 18.21 29.76 -4.03
CA LEU A 437 19.27 30.20 -3.14
C LEU A 437 18.84 31.43 -2.36
N THR A 438 18.88 31.37 -1.02
CA THR A 438 18.62 32.53 -0.17
C THR A 438 19.93 33.19 0.27
N ALA A 439 19.99 34.52 0.24
CA ALA A 439 21.16 35.28 0.65
C ALA A 439 20.76 36.51 1.45
N ARG A 440 21.57 36.87 2.46
CA ARG A 440 21.31 38.01 3.34
C ARG A 440 22.36 39.10 3.15
N THR A 441 21.92 40.35 3.10
CA THR A 441 22.81 41.52 3.11
C THR A 441 23.10 41.98 4.54
N PRO A 442 24.23 42.67 4.81
CA PRO A 442 24.51 43.26 6.11
C PRO A 442 23.42 44.24 6.61
N GLY A 443 22.70 44.89 5.68
CA GLY A 443 21.57 45.78 5.98
C GLY A 443 20.27 45.03 6.32
N GLY A 444 20.29 43.70 6.34
CA GLY A 444 19.15 42.85 6.70
C GLY A 444 18.11 42.66 5.62
N ALA A 445 18.45 42.92 4.36
CA ALA A 445 17.61 42.45 3.26
C ALA A 445 17.86 40.96 3.04
N LEU A 446 16.78 40.17 2.98
CA LEU A 446 16.83 38.77 2.60
C LEU A 446 16.42 38.66 1.13
N MET A 447 17.28 38.05 0.32
CA MET A 447 17.13 37.90 -1.12
C MET A 447 16.98 36.43 -1.47
N SER A 448 16.13 36.09 -2.43
CA SER A 448 15.96 34.76 -3.01
C SER A 448 16.34 34.80 -4.48
N TYR A 449 17.02 33.76 -4.94
CA TYR A 449 17.52 33.58 -6.29
C TYR A 449 17.05 32.24 -6.82
N GLU A 450 16.16 32.25 -7.82
CA GLU A 450 15.64 31.04 -8.44
C GLU A 450 16.70 30.34 -9.29
N GLY A 451 16.92 29.05 -9.06
CA GLY A 451 17.84 28.23 -9.82
C GLY A 451 17.24 27.73 -11.14
N ASP A 452 18.06 27.61 -12.20
CA ASP A 452 17.56 27.14 -13.50
C ASP A 452 17.62 25.61 -13.70
N ARG A 453 18.15 24.86 -12.72
CA ARG A 453 18.47 23.41 -12.79
C ARG A 453 19.42 23.00 -13.92
N SER A 454 20.14 23.96 -14.49
CA SER A 454 21.21 23.74 -15.46
C SER A 454 22.55 24.29 -14.96
N GLY A 455 22.61 24.64 -13.68
CA GLY A 455 23.76 25.22 -13.02
C GLY A 455 23.82 26.75 -13.07
N GLY A 456 22.70 27.46 -13.24
CA GLY A 456 22.60 28.91 -13.29
C GLY A 456 21.37 29.45 -12.55
N PHE A 457 21.00 30.70 -12.82
CA PHE A 457 19.84 31.39 -12.24
C PHE A 457 18.75 31.56 -13.29
N ALA A 458 17.50 31.27 -12.93
CA ALA A 458 16.35 31.42 -13.80
C ALA A 458 15.86 32.87 -13.88
N THR A 459 15.92 33.59 -12.75
CA THR A 459 15.42 34.97 -12.63
C THR A 459 16.41 35.86 -11.88
N THR A 460 16.13 37.17 -11.88
CA THR A 460 16.87 38.12 -11.05
C THR A 460 16.45 38.00 -9.58
N ALA A 461 17.36 38.37 -8.67
CA ALA A 461 17.13 38.28 -7.23
C ALA A 461 15.85 38.99 -6.79
N ARG A 462 15.00 38.31 -6.02
CA ARG A 462 13.82 38.89 -5.37
C ARG A 462 14.12 39.16 -3.91
N ARG A 463 13.72 40.33 -3.41
CA ARG A 463 13.75 40.61 -1.97
C ARG A 463 12.55 39.95 -1.28
N ILE A 464 12.83 39.03 -0.37
CA ILE A 464 11.82 38.22 0.35
C ILE A 464 11.64 38.63 1.81
N GLY A 465 12.49 39.52 2.32
CA GLY A 465 12.37 40.06 3.66
C GLY A 465 13.26 41.27 3.95
N THR A 466 12.97 41.96 5.04
CA THR A 466 13.75 43.09 5.59
C THR A 466 13.92 42.92 7.10
N GLY A 467 14.89 43.63 7.70
CA GLY A 467 15.11 43.58 9.15
C GLY A 467 15.86 42.34 9.64
N TRP A 468 16.45 41.55 8.74
CA TRP A 468 17.11 40.28 9.09
C TRP A 468 18.47 40.42 9.76
N GLN A 469 18.97 41.65 9.93
CA GLN A 469 20.23 41.91 10.64
C GLN A 469 20.15 41.59 12.14
N VAL A 470 18.93 41.48 12.70
CA VAL A 470 18.69 41.06 14.10
C VAL A 470 18.69 39.54 14.29
N MET A 471 18.73 38.79 13.18
CA MET A 471 18.81 37.32 13.20
C MET A 471 20.27 36.91 13.19
N ARG A 472 20.72 36.27 14.25
CA ARG A 472 22.12 35.87 14.42
C ARG A 472 22.47 34.63 13.59
N LEU A 473 21.59 33.63 13.61
CA LEU A 473 21.68 32.41 12.82
C LEU A 473 20.42 32.28 11.97
N VAL A 474 20.59 31.86 10.72
CA VAL A 474 19.49 31.58 9.78
C VAL A 474 19.90 30.31 9.04
N THR A 475 18.94 29.42 8.80
CA THR A 475 19.08 28.21 7.96
C THR A 475 17.76 28.01 7.22
N ASP A 476 17.83 27.43 6.03
CA ASP A 476 16.66 27.04 5.24
C ASP A 476 16.81 25.61 4.68
N GLY A 477 15.77 25.15 3.99
CA GLY A 477 15.90 24.05 3.04
C GLY A 477 15.24 22.73 3.39
N ALA A 478 14.64 22.60 4.57
CA ALA A 478 13.77 21.47 4.87
C ALA A 478 12.32 21.92 5.06
N ASP A 479 11.41 21.05 4.63
CA ASP A 479 9.96 21.17 4.83
C ASP A 479 9.61 20.67 6.24
N LEU A 480 9.66 21.59 7.22
CA LEU A 480 9.49 21.30 8.64
C LEU A 480 8.01 21.23 9.05
N ASP A 481 7.10 21.78 8.25
CA ASP A 481 5.66 21.68 8.45
C ASP A 481 4.93 20.70 7.51
N GLY A 482 5.67 20.04 6.61
CA GLY A 482 5.19 18.97 5.74
C GLY A 482 4.28 19.47 4.61
N ASP A 483 4.36 20.75 4.27
CA ASP A 483 3.51 21.42 3.30
C ASP A 483 4.02 21.31 1.84
N GLY A 484 5.20 20.71 1.67
CA GLY A 484 5.87 20.44 0.40
C GLY A 484 6.86 21.52 -0.04
N ASN A 485 7.13 22.55 0.78
CA ASN A 485 8.03 23.66 0.44
C ASN A 485 9.12 23.80 1.51
N GLY A 486 10.26 24.39 1.13
CA GLY A 486 11.34 24.67 2.09
C GLY A 486 10.99 25.80 3.05
N ASP A 487 11.23 25.59 4.34
CA ASP A 487 11.01 26.59 5.40
C ASP A 487 12.30 27.28 5.84
N VAL A 488 12.15 28.41 6.54
CA VAL A 488 13.27 29.14 7.14
C VAL A 488 13.19 29.11 8.67
N LEU A 489 14.31 28.76 9.31
CA LEU A 489 14.50 28.89 10.75
C LEU A 489 15.52 29.99 11.04
N ALA A 490 15.26 30.81 12.07
CA ALA A 490 16.19 31.84 12.50
C ALA A 490 16.22 32.01 14.01
N ILE A 491 17.40 32.30 14.55
CA ILE A 491 17.59 32.68 15.96
C ILE A 491 17.86 34.18 16.01
N ASP A 492 17.03 34.91 16.75
CA ASP A 492 17.28 36.32 17.03
C ASP A 492 18.36 36.54 18.11
N ASP A 493 18.81 37.78 18.26
CA ASP A 493 19.80 38.15 19.29
C ASP A 493 19.30 37.92 20.73
N GLY A 494 17.99 37.85 20.95
CA GLY A 494 17.35 37.50 22.22
C GLY A 494 17.38 35.99 22.53
N GLY A 495 17.79 35.16 21.58
CA GLY A 495 17.84 33.71 21.73
C GLY A 495 16.48 33.02 21.50
N VAL A 496 15.55 33.67 20.79
CA VAL A 496 14.31 33.06 20.35
C VAL A 496 14.53 32.40 18.99
N LEU A 497 14.16 31.11 18.88
CA LEU A 497 14.08 30.40 17.61
C LEU A 497 12.70 30.67 16.98
N TRP A 498 12.73 31.21 15.78
CA TRP A 498 11.57 31.52 14.95
C TRP A 498 11.51 30.57 13.76
N PHE A 499 10.29 30.15 13.45
CA PHE A 499 9.96 29.44 12.23
C PHE A 499 9.20 30.38 11.28
N TYR A 500 9.57 30.33 10.01
CA TYR A 500 8.98 31.11 8.93
C TYR A 500 8.54 30.13 7.82
N PRO A 501 7.23 29.92 7.63
CA PRO A 501 6.76 29.08 6.55
C PRO A 501 6.97 29.77 5.20
N SER A 502 7.08 29.00 4.12
CA SER A 502 6.96 29.55 2.76
C SER A 502 5.55 30.10 2.52
N ASN A 503 5.44 31.21 1.78
CA ASN A 503 4.14 31.71 1.31
C ASN A 503 3.75 31.20 -0.09
N ARG A 504 4.58 30.32 -0.69
CA ARG A 504 4.38 29.72 -2.03
C ARG A 504 4.31 30.71 -3.20
N ALA A 505 4.63 31.97 -2.95
CA ALA A 505 4.74 33.03 -3.94
C ALA A 505 6.15 33.65 -3.89
N GLY A 506 7.10 32.93 -3.31
CA GLY A 506 8.45 33.41 -3.17
C GLY A 506 8.68 34.38 -2.00
N GLY A 507 7.92 34.29 -0.94
CA GLY A 507 8.16 35.05 0.28
C GLY A 507 7.97 34.19 1.51
N LEU A 508 8.12 34.81 2.67
CA LEU A 508 7.91 34.16 3.95
C LEU A 508 6.52 34.51 4.49
N GLY A 509 5.84 33.52 5.04
CA GLY A 509 4.56 33.65 5.71
C GLY A 509 4.69 34.21 7.13
N ALA A 510 3.59 34.16 7.87
CA ALA A 510 3.56 34.61 9.26
C ALA A 510 4.41 33.69 10.14
N ARG A 511 5.45 34.24 10.76
CA ARG A 511 6.33 33.49 11.64
C ARG A 511 5.65 33.08 12.95
N HIS A 512 6.09 31.98 13.55
CA HIS A 512 5.78 31.64 14.94
C HIS A 512 7.03 31.29 15.74
N GLN A 513 6.92 31.43 17.06
CA GLN A 513 7.99 31.06 17.97
C GLN A 513 8.04 29.55 18.15
N VAL A 514 9.23 28.98 17.95
CA VAL A 514 9.52 27.56 18.20
C VAL A 514 10.00 27.36 19.64
N GLY A 515 10.88 28.23 20.15
CA GLY A 515 11.38 28.16 21.52
C GLY A 515 12.33 29.30 21.90
N THR A 516 12.76 29.33 23.16
CA THR A 516 13.73 30.31 23.72
C THR A 516 15.00 29.61 24.20
N GLY A 517 16.04 30.37 24.54
CA GLY A 517 17.30 29.82 25.07
C GLY A 517 18.30 29.40 23.99
N TRP A 518 18.08 29.79 22.73
CA TRP A 518 18.88 29.38 21.57
C TRP A 518 20.14 30.22 21.35
N GLN A 519 20.39 31.25 22.17
CA GLN A 519 21.60 32.06 22.13
C GLN A 519 22.90 31.26 22.37
N VAL A 520 22.78 30.07 22.97
CA VAL A 520 23.90 29.16 23.23
C VAL A 520 24.38 28.39 22.00
N MET A 521 23.64 28.43 20.88
CA MET A 521 23.98 27.69 19.65
C MET A 521 24.94 28.48 18.76
N SER A 522 25.97 27.83 18.22
CA SER A 522 26.92 28.37 17.24
C SER A 522 26.51 28.05 15.80
N PHE A 523 25.83 26.93 15.55
CA PHE A 523 25.32 26.54 14.24
C PHE A 523 23.88 26.02 14.30
N LEU A 524 23.17 26.17 13.19
CA LEU A 524 21.90 25.53 12.88
C LEU A 524 22.01 24.87 11.50
N ALA A 525 21.38 23.71 11.33
CA ALA A 525 21.27 23.03 10.05
C ALA A 525 19.98 22.21 9.99
N THR A 526 19.31 22.21 8.85
CA THR A 526 18.08 21.45 8.57
C THR A 526 18.36 20.37 7.54
N PRO A 527 18.95 19.22 7.94
CA PRO A 527 19.37 18.18 6.99
C PRO A 527 18.21 17.46 6.28
N GLY A 528 16.98 17.56 6.78
CA GLY A 528 15.84 16.73 6.35
C GLY A 528 15.51 15.68 7.40
N ASP A 529 14.86 14.59 7.00
CA ASP A 529 14.48 13.50 7.89
C ASP A 529 15.68 12.60 8.22
N MET A 530 16.34 12.88 9.36
CA MET A 530 17.43 12.03 9.84
C MET A 530 16.93 10.87 10.70
N THR A 531 15.76 10.99 11.32
CA THR A 531 15.18 9.98 12.21
C THR A 531 14.42 8.86 11.49
N GLY A 532 14.15 9.02 10.20
CA GLY A 532 13.39 8.09 9.38
C GLY A 532 11.89 8.06 9.68
N ASP A 533 11.37 9.08 10.38
CA ASP A 533 9.96 9.14 10.81
C ASP A 533 9.04 9.84 9.78
N GLY A 534 9.63 10.32 8.69
CA GLY A 534 8.96 11.03 7.60
C GLY A 534 8.79 12.52 7.83
N ARG A 535 9.47 13.12 8.82
CA ARG A 535 9.43 14.55 9.18
C ARG A 535 10.84 15.12 9.14
N ALA A 536 10.98 16.37 8.72
CA ALA A 536 12.28 17.02 8.74
C ALA A 536 12.74 17.32 10.17
N ASP A 537 14.04 17.14 10.42
CA ASP A 537 14.67 17.35 11.70
C ASP A 537 15.58 18.60 11.71
N LEU A 538 15.88 19.08 12.91
CA LEU A 538 16.81 20.18 13.14
C LEU A 538 18.08 19.70 13.84
N LEU A 539 19.22 20.16 13.35
CA LEU A 539 20.51 20.07 14.02
C LEU A 539 20.94 21.42 14.56
N ALA A 540 21.53 21.41 15.74
CA ALA A 540 22.19 22.58 16.31
C ALA A 540 23.49 22.18 16.99
N VAL A 541 24.50 23.04 16.89
CA VAL A 541 25.75 22.89 17.63
C VAL A 541 25.78 23.96 18.71
N ASP A 542 26.04 23.57 19.96
CA ASP A 542 26.23 24.52 21.04
C ASP A 542 27.67 25.07 21.09
N ARG A 543 27.88 26.17 21.83
CA ARG A 543 29.22 26.77 22.02
C ARG A 543 30.23 25.86 22.70
N ALA A 544 29.80 24.80 23.40
CA ALA A 544 30.70 23.79 23.96
C ALA A 544 31.14 22.75 22.91
N GLY A 545 30.50 22.74 21.73
CA GLY A 545 30.77 21.82 20.64
C GLY A 545 29.98 20.52 20.70
N THR A 546 28.86 20.48 21.43
CA THR A 546 27.91 19.36 21.36
C THR A 546 27.02 19.54 20.14
N LEU A 547 26.89 18.49 19.33
CA LEU A 547 25.90 18.40 18.26
C LEU A 547 24.61 17.80 18.84
N TRP A 548 23.53 18.55 18.70
CA TRP A 548 22.20 18.20 19.16
C TRP A 548 21.29 17.92 17.97
N LEU A 549 20.54 16.82 18.06
CA LEU A 549 19.38 16.56 17.22
C LEU A 549 18.11 17.02 17.94
N TYR A 550 17.26 17.70 17.20
CA TYR A 550 15.93 18.13 17.57
C TYR A 550 14.94 17.50 16.58
N PRO A 551 14.28 16.38 16.94
CA PRO A 551 13.35 15.74 16.03
C PRO A 551 12.15 16.63 15.72
N GLY A 552 11.76 16.71 14.46
CA GLY A 552 10.64 17.55 14.01
C GLY A 552 9.28 16.99 14.41
N ASP A 553 8.30 17.87 14.64
CA ASP A 553 6.92 17.43 14.85
C ASP A 553 6.08 17.42 13.56
N GLY A 554 6.64 17.90 12.45
CA GLY A 554 5.96 18.02 11.15
C GLY A 554 4.93 19.14 11.11
N ALA A 555 4.99 20.10 12.03
CA ALA A 555 4.14 21.29 12.07
C ALA A 555 4.96 22.57 12.30
N GLY A 556 6.23 22.57 11.87
CA GLY A 556 7.15 23.69 12.06
C GLY A 556 7.63 23.85 13.51
N ARG A 557 7.61 22.79 14.33
CA ARG A 557 8.22 22.77 15.67
C ARG A 557 9.16 21.58 15.83
N VAL A 558 9.86 21.58 16.95
CA VAL A 558 10.79 20.52 17.34
C VAL A 558 10.44 19.95 18.71
N THR A 559 10.79 18.69 18.89
CA THR A 559 10.56 17.93 20.13
C THR A 559 11.81 17.88 21.01
N ALA A 560 11.80 17.01 22.03
CA ALA A 560 12.89 16.89 22.98
C ALA A 560 14.23 16.54 22.29
N ARG A 561 15.24 17.37 22.52
CA ARG A 561 16.56 17.21 21.91
C ARG A 561 17.34 16.02 22.47
N ARG A 562 18.24 15.44 21.67
CA ARG A 562 19.26 14.49 22.11
C ARG A 562 20.66 14.87 21.62
N ALA A 563 21.68 14.62 22.44
CA ALA A 563 23.06 14.79 22.01
C ALA A 563 23.45 13.64 21.08
N ILE A 564 24.04 13.96 19.93
CA ILE A 564 24.44 12.97 18.91
C ILE A 564 25.92 13.07 18.54
N GLY A 565 26.66 14.01 19.13
CA GLY A 565 28.11 14.13 18.95
C GLY A 565 28.73 15.22 19.81
N THR A 566 30.06 15.21 19.92
CA THR A 566 30.87 16.19 20.66
C THR A 566 32.09 16.62 19.82
N GLY A 567 32.73 17.73 20.19
CA GLY A 567 33.93 18.22 19.50
C GLY A 567 33.64 19.04 18.23
N TRP A 568 32.39 19.43 17.99
CA TRP A 568 31.97 20.18 16.80
C TRP A 568 32.37 21.67 16.83
N HIS A 569 32.95 22.16 17.92
CA HIS A 569 33.43 23.55 18.04
C HIS A 569 34.60 23.87 17.08
N VAL A 570 35.26 22.85 16.51
CA VAL A 570 36.31 23.01 15.50
C VAL A 570 35.77 23.33 14.10
N MET A 571 34.46 23.18 13.89
CA MET A 571 33.81 23.43 12.62
C MET A 571 33.63 24.94 12.39
N THR A 572 33.87 25.36 11.16
CA THR A 572 33.61 26.73 10.65
C THR A 572 32.30 26.83 9.86
N ALA A 573 31.72 25.68 9.47
CA ALA A 573 30.39 25.56 8.90
C ALA A 573 29.80 24.17 9.22
N VAL A 574 28.49 24.10 9.43
CA VAL A 574 27.69 22.87 9.54
C VAL A 574 26.41 23.11 8.75
N LEU A 575 26.15 22.27 7.75
CA LEU A 575 25.12 22.45 6.74
C LEU A 575 24.28 21.18 6.62
N GLY A 576 22.97 21.33 6.48
CA GLY A 576 22.10 20.22 6.11
C GLY A 576 22.38 19.86 4.66
N ALA A 577 22.60 18.58 4.37
CA ALA A 577 22.98 18.15 3.02
C ALA A 577 21.95 17.22 2.35
N GLY A 578 20.93 16.78 3.09
CA GLY A 578 19.89 15.91 2.53
C GLY A 578 20.51 14.59 2.17
N ASP A 579 19.89 13.82 1.30
CA ASP A 579 20.42 12.55 0.86
C ASP A 579 21.50 12.74 -0.22
N MET A 580 22.66 13.22 0.22
CA MET A 580 23.77 13.59 -0.66
C MET A 580 24.44 12.35 -1.25
N ASP A 581 24.48 11.23 -0.52
CA ASP A 581 25.00 9.96 -1.02
C ASP A 581 23.96 9.09 -1.75
N GLY A 582 22.66 9.33 -1.55
CA GLY A 582 21.56 8.62 -2.22
C GLY A 582 21.13 7.33 -1.52
N ASP A 583 21.50 7.14 -0.25
CA ASP A 583 21.11 5.97 0.55
C ASP A 583 19.67 6.07 1.10
N GLY A 584 19.06 7.25 1.04
CA GLY A 584 17.69 7.53 1.48
C GLY A 584 17.58 8.14 2.85
N THR A 585 18.70 8.49 3.48
CA THR A 585 18.75 9.17 4.78
C THR A 585 19.38 10.54 4.62
N ALA A 586 18.98 11.49 5.45
CA ALA A 586 19.56 12.82 5.40
C ALA A 586 20.99 12.85 5.96
N ASP A 587 21.87 13.56 5.25
CA ASP A 587 23.30 13.73 5.52
C ASP A 587 23.62 15.15 6.00
N VAL A 588 24.84 15.31 6.49
CA VAL A 588 25.38 16.59 6.96
C VAL A 588 26.73 16.85 6.31
N VAL A 589 26.94 18.08 5.85
CA VAL A 589 28.25 18.55 5.40
C VAL A 589 28.79 19.55 6.43
N ALA A 590 30.07 19.42 6.77
CA ALA A 590 30.75 20.36 7.64
C ALA A 590 32.09 20.79 7.06
N ARG A 591 32.54 22.00 7.42
CA ARG A 591 33.88 22.50 7.10
C ARG A 591 34.67 22.69 8.39
N ASP A 592 35.84 22.09 8.50
CA ASP A 592 36.72 22.30 9.66
C ASP A 592 37.60 23.56 9.52
N SER A 593 38.33 23.91 10.58
CA SER A 593 39.24 25.07 10.60
C SER A 593 40.47 24.93 9.71
N ALA A 594 40.82 23.70 9.29
CA ALA A 594 41.88 23.45 8.30
C ALA A 594 41.38 23.58 6.86
N GLY A 595 40.07 23.80 6.66
CA GLY A 595 39.44 23.93 5.36
C GLY A 595 39.21 22.60 4.64
N ARG A 596 39.12 21.50 5.38
CA ARG A 596 38.59 20.24 4.85
C ARG A 596 37.07 20.30 4.85
N LEU A 597 36.45 19.85 3.76
CA LEU A 597 35.02 19.63 3.67
C LEU A 597 34.74 18.16 3.97
N LEU A 598 33.81 17.92 4.88
CA LEU A 598 33.54 16.62 5.50
C LEU A 598 32.07 16.25 5.25
N LEU A 599 31.83 15.03 4.77
CA LEU A 599 30.51 14.42 4.67
C LEU A 599 30.27 13.47 5.85
N TYR A 600 29.19 13.70 6.58
CA TYR A 600 28.69 12.88 7.65
C TYR A 600 27.40 12.21 7.18
N ARG A 601 27.52 10.94 6.80
CA ARG A 601 26.38 10.18 6.28
C ARG A 601 25.37 9.83 7.36
N GLY A 602 24.08 9.93 7.03
CA GLY A 602 22.99 9.55 7.90
C GLY A 602 22.99 8.05 8.22
N ARG A 603 22.25 7.69 9.29
CA ARG A 603 21.91 6.30 9.60
C ARG A 603 20.40 6.01 9.55
N GLY A 604 19.58 7.05 9.45
CA GLY A 604 18.11 6.93 9.54
C GLY A 604 17.60 6.66 10.96
N ASP A 605 18.45 6.79 11.98
CA ASP A 605 18.08 6.71 13.41
C ASP A 605 18.35 8.03 14.13
N GLY A 606 18.53 9.12 13.37
CA GLY A 606 18.92 10.46 13.80
C GLY A 606 20.36 10.60 14.29
N THR A 607 21.23 9.63 14.02
CA THR A 607 22.69 9.76 14.22
C THR A 607 23.44 9.75 12.88
N VAL A 608 24.72 10.15 12.92
CA VAL A 608 25.61 10.19 11.75
C VAL A 608 26.74 9.17 11.85
N ARG A 609 27.28 8.76 10.71
CA ARG A 609 28.48 7.91 10.60
C ARG A 609 29.76 8.73 10.79
N GLY A 610 30.90 8.04 10.78
CA GLY A 610 32.21 8.69 10.76
C GLY A 610 32.40 9.56 9.50
N ALA A 611 33.04 10.71 9.68
CA ALA A 611 33.25 11.69 8.62
C ALA A 611 34.11 11.14 7.47
N VAL A 612 33.75 11.50 6.25
CA VAL A 612 34.55 11.29 5.04
C VAL A 612 35.00 12.64 4.50
N VAL A 613 36.29 12.81 4.19
CA VAL A 613 36.78 14.03 3.54
C VAL A 613 36.35 14.02 2.08
N ILE A 614 35.54 15.02 1.70
CA ILE A 614 35.02 15.20 0.32
C ILE A 614 35.69 16.37 -0.41
N GLY A 615 36.52 17.16 0.28
CA GLY A 615 37.31 18.22 -0.35
C GLY A 615 38.33 18.87 0.58
N ASN A 616 39.32 19.56 0.00
CA ASN A 616 40.36 20.31 0.70
C ASN A 616 40.45 21.74 0.15
N GLY A 617 41.02 22.67 0.90
CA GLY A 617 41.23 24.05 0.45
C GLY A 617 40.00 24.96 0.58
N TRP A 618 38.95 24.52 1.26
CA TRP A 618 37.68 25.23 1.39
C TRP A 618 37.75 26.46 2.31
N GLN A 619 38.86 26.67 3.03
CA GLN A 619 39.12 27.93 3.74
C GLN A 619 39.31 29.12 2.79
N SER A 620 39.56 28.87 1.50
CA SER A 620 39.57 29.92 0.46
C SER A 620 38.18 30.45 0.12
N MET A 621 37.12 29.70 0.45
CA MET A 621 35.74 30.12 0.24
C MET A 621 35.24 30.92 1.45
N ARG A 622 34.66 32.09 1.21
CA ARG A 622 34.10 32.95 2.26
C ARG A 622 32.81 32.38 2.82
N MET A 623 31.91 31.96 1.94
CA MET A 623 30.61 31.40 2.27
C MET A 623 30.39 30.12 1.47
N LEU A 624 29.64 29.18 2.04
CA LEU A 624 29.20 27.98 1.36
C LEU A 624 27.83 27.56 1.90
N THR A 625 27.05 26.91 1.04
CA THR A 625 25.84 26.17 1.41
C THR A 625 25.77 24.87 0.61
N VAL A 626 25.05 23.88 1.14
CA VAL A 626 24.59 22.72 0.37
C VAL A 626 23.17 23.03 -0.05
N HIS A 627 22.96 23.09 -1.34
CA HIS A 627 21.67 23.35 -1.93
C HIS A 627 21.10 22.09 -2.54
N GLY A 628 19.83 22.14 -2.93
CA GLY A 628 19.22 21.09 -3.75
C GLY A 628 19.93 20.88 -5.08
N ASP A 629 19.24 20.25 -6.01
CA ASP A 629 19.84 19.91 -7.31
C ASP A 629 19.88 21.09 -8.26
N TRP A 630 20.91 21.90 -8.04
CA TRP A 630 21.18 23.11 -8.80
C TRP A 630 21.61 22.80 -10.23
N SER A 631 22.23 21.64 -10.44
CA SER A 631 22.74 21.17 -11.73
C SER A 631 21.74 20.34 -12.55
N GLY A 632 20.66 19.86 -11.95
CA GLY A 632 19.62 19.02 -12.57
C GLY A 632 19.98 17.53 -12.66
N ASP A 633 21.01 17.08 -11.94
CA ASP A 633 21.61 15.75 -12.07
C ASP A 633 21.03 14.67 -11.16
N GLY A 634 20.10 15.02 -10.26
CA GLY A 634 19.52 14.08 -9.33
C GLY A 634 20.05 14.18 -7.89
N ARG A 635 21.03 15.05 -7.59
CA ARG A 635 21.66 15.14 -6.25
C ARG A 635 21.80 16.57 -5.71
N PRO A 636 21.89 16.76 -4.38
CA PRO A 636 22.23 18.06 -3.79
C PRO A 636 23.63 18.53 -4.21
N ASP A 637 23.77 19.82 -4.49
CA ASP A 637 25.01 20.46 -4.94
C ASP A 637 25.58 21.44 -3.91
N VAL A 638 26.88 21.75 -4.00
CA VAL A 638 27.49 22.78 -3.13
C VAL A 638 27.63 24.09 -3.89
N LEU A 639 27.13 25.18 -3.30
CA LEU A 639 27.36 26.54 -3.75
C LEU A 639 28.33 27.24 -2.81
N ALA A 640 29.32 27.94 -3.34
CA ALA A 640 30.27 28.69 -2.51
C ALA A 640 30.77 29.96 -3.18
N SER A 641 30.92 31.02 -2.39
CA SER A 641 31.47 32.29 -2.84
C SER A 641 32.86 32.53 -2.27
N ASP A 642 33.78 33.05 -3.07
CA ASP A 642 35.12 33.44 -2.61
C ASP A 642 35.22 34.90 -2.14
N GLY A 643 36.42 35.32 -1.76
CA GLY A 643 36.71 36.70 -1.34
C GLY A 643 36.67 37.75 -2.47
N SER A 644 36.73 37.34 -3.73
CA SER A 644 36.61 38.24 -4.89
C SER A 644 35.16 38.56 -5.24
N GLY A 645 34.21 37.76 -4.73
CA GLY A 645 32.79 37.88 -5.03
C GLY A 645 32.32 36.97 -6.15
N ALA A 646 33.16 36.03 -6.62
CA ALA A 646 32.72 34.99 -7.54
C ALA A 646 31.89 33.95 -6.77
N LEU A 647 30.74 33.56 -7.33
CA LEU A 647 29.93 32.43 -6.85
C LEU A 647 30.18 31.23 -7.74
N TYR A 648 30.43 30.09 -7.11
CA TYR A 648 30.72 28.83 -7.76
C TYR A 648 29.67 27.77 -7.43
N LEU A 649 29.35 26.96 -8.42
CA LEU A 649 28.66 25.68 -8.30
C LEU A 649 29.70 24.56 -8.30
N TYR A 650 29.59 23.65 -7.34
CA TYR A 650 30.35 22.40 -7.23
C TYR A 650 29.37 21.23 -7.36
N PRO A 651 29.16 20.70 -8.58
CA PRO A 651 28.20 19.62 -8.79
C PRO A 651 28.65 18.34 -8.10
N TRP A 652 27.76 17.62 -7.42
CA TRP A 652 28.10 16.40 -6.67
C TRP A 652 27.49 15.14 -7.28
N ASN A 653 28.34 14.17 -7.66
CA ASN A 653 27.87 12.96 -8.33
C ASN A 653 27.52 11.79 -7.39
N GLY A 654 27.55 11.99 -6.07
CA GLY A 654 27.37 10.93 -5.06
C GLY A 654 28.67 10.48 -4.40
N SER A 655 29.83 10.81 -4.96
CA SER A 655 31.14 10.38 -4.44
C SER A 655 32.24 11.43 -4.52
N ALA A 656 32.18 12.31 -5.52
CA ALA A 656 33.15 13.39 -5.71
C ALA A 656 32.48 14.59 -6.39
N PHE A 657 33.11 15.75 -6.26
CA PHE A 657 32.73 16.93 -7.03
C PHE A 657 33.17 16.82 -8.48
N SER A 658 32.29 17.20 -9.40
CA SER A 658 32.61 17.45 -10.80
C SER A 658 33.37 18.77 -10.95
N ALA A 659 33.75 19.11 -12.19
CA ALA A 659 34.38 20.40 -12.48
C ALA A 659 33.50 21.57 -12.00
N ARG A 660 34.05 22.42 -11.14
CA ARG A 660 33.34 23.59 -10.62
C ARG A 660 33.02 24.57 -11.76
N ARG A 661 31.90 25.28 -11.63
CA ARG A 661 31.45 26.31 -12.58
C ARG A 661 31.30 27.63 -11.87
N THR A 662 31.74 28.73 -12.49
CA THR A 662 31.40 30.08 -12.02
C THR A 662 29.98 30.40 -12.47
N ILE A 663 29.10 30.72 -11.53
CA ILE A 663 27.67 30.95 -11.79
C ILE A 663 27.23 32.38 -11.46
N GLY A 664 28.09 33.18 -10.84
CA GLY A 664 27.81 34.58 -10.55
C GLY A 664 29.04 35.38 -10.14
N GLN A 665 28.88 36.71 -10.10
CA GLN A 665 29.88 37.69 -9.69
C GLN A 665 29.24 38.76 -8.78
N GLY A 666 30.06 39.49 -8.00
CA GLY A 666 29.58 40.56 -7.12
C GLY A 666 28.95 40.09 -5.80
N TRP A 667 29.18 38.85 -5.39
CA TRP A 667 28.60 38.25 -4.17
C TRP A 667 29.23 38.76 -2.85
N THR A 668 30.08 39.79 -2.90
CA THR A 668 30.62 40.49 -1.72
C THR A 668 29.56 41.31 -0.98
N VAL A 669 28.43 41.62 -1.64
CA VAL A 669 27.31 42.39 -1.04
C VAL A 669 26.54 41.61 0.05
N TYR A 670 26.72 40.30 0.10
CA TYR A 670 26.04 39.41 1.05
C TYR A 670 26.91 39.09 2.26
N ASP A 671 26.32 38.81 3.41
CA ASP A 671 27.04 38.32 4.60
C ASP A 671 26.71 36.86 4.95
N ARG A 672 25.66 36.30 4.32
CA ARG A 672 25.25 34.90 4.43
C ARG A 672 24.71 34.37 3.10
N LEU A 673 25.04 33.11 2.82
CA LEU A 673 24.29 32.21 1.94
C LEU A 673 23.59 31.20 2.84
N LEU A 674 22.36 30.86 2.48
CA LEU A 674 21.54 29.86 3.16
C LEU A 674 21.30 28.71 2.19
#